data_AF-A0A2I4D2C6-F1
#
_entry.id   AF-A0A2I4D2C6-F1
#
_cell.length_a   1.000
_cell.length_b   1.000
_cell.length_c   1.000
_cell.angle_alpha   90.00
_cell.angle_beta   90.00
_cell.angle_gamma   90.00
#
_symmetry.space_group_name_H-M   'P 1'
#
loop_
_entity.id
_entity.type
_entity.pdbx_description
1 polymer ?
#
loop_
_entity_poly.entity_id
_entity_poly.type
_entity_poly.pdbx_seq_one_letter_code
_entity_poly.pdbx_strand_id
1 'polypeptide(L)'
;MSQVEPSKRPATDTTESSDSDRLLSIAHYLYIQMEYCEKSTLRDTIDQSLYLDQNRLWRLFREILDGLAYIHEQGMIHRDLKPVNIFLDSQDHVKIGDFGLATDHPANVAAGKFDLEENITALTPKQDPAGNMTGMVGTALYVSPEVQGNTKATYNQKVDLFSLGIILFEMSYRPFTTGAERISVLSQLRMESITFPEDFLPHEQGKQRKVIEWLLKHDPALRPTTQELLKSELLPPPQMEESELHEVLQHTMANVNGKAYRTMVGQLFAQNTSPVMDYTYDIDLHKGSFSFTGAKLQQHVYETISRIFKKHGAVRLHTPLLLPRNRKLYDGSELACFMDHSGMLVTLPYDLRMAFARFVARNNVTQLKRYCIERVFRPRKLDRAHPRELVECAYDIITPITNSLLPDAETIYTISEIVQEFPALQERNYNIYLNHTSLLKAILLHSGVPEDKLNQASNILCDAMNEKLTRREVEAKFFNFSLSSTSLQTLYRYIDNGKGTLQELGPLLTSLTKQKTAVTQLAKQGAKDLEELTVLLRKLGVKLRVVVNLGLVYKVQHHSGVIFQFVAFIRKRKRTVPDIVAAGGRYDHLILEFRGPAPTGPIPSAVGASIALDKICAAMAGMEEPPTVSTCDALVVPVGHSSMSRAINVVQKLWSTGVSADIAYDVSQSQETLLEHCRLAGIMCLVLVSDKEGNYVKVKSFEKDRQSEKRIPESDLVDHIVQKCRTKFFDERNIREISDSMTLQNPKGSQLNSTGCLEQHGSSGNTNMNVYVISPEKVSASTRRRYETQIQSRLQNLGSNLQNKSNDIEVLAVDLPKETLINFLSLEFESEEQFNSSVKTLLSRLPKQRYLKSICDEIYNFKITKRVAVVVLYSYKDDYYKILL
;
A
#
# COMPACT_ATOMS: atom_id res chain seq x y z
N MET A 1 1.02 -25.84 -53.94
CA MET A 1 1.94 -25.90 -55.09
C MET A 1 3.18 -26.62 -54.59
N SER A 2 3.54 -27.85 -54.96
CA SER A 2 3.27 -28.67 -56.15
C SER A 2 3.16 -30.16 -55.75
N GLN A 3 2.13 -30.83 -56.28
CA GLN A 3 2.02 -32.30 -56.38
C GLN A 3 2.94 -32.81 -57.49
N VAL A 4 3.47 -34.05 -57.39
CA VAL A 4 3.41 -35.10 -58.44
C VAL A 4 3.58 -36.49 -57.78
N GLU A 5 2.77 -37.43 -58.26
CA GLU A 5 2.46 -38.82 -57.90
C GLU A 5 3.52 -39.91 -58.21
N PRO A 6 3.28 -41.18 -57.79
CA PRO A 6 4.24 -42.29 -57.80
C PRO A 6 4.12 -43.23 -59.03
N SER A 7 5.14 -44.06 -59.29
CA SER A 7 5.13 -45.05 -60.37
C SER A 7 5.77 -46.40 -60.02
N LYS A 8 4.91 -47.42 -59.98
CA LYS A 8 5.01 -48.80 -60.56
C LYS A 8 6.18 -49.74 -60.21
N ARG A 9 5.76 -50.92 -59.70
CA ARG A 9 6.44 -52.25 -59.82
C ARG A 9 6.43 -52.77 -61.26
N PRO A 10 7.30 -53.74 -61.58
CA PRO A 10 6.87 -55.13 -61.91
C PRO A 10 7.73 -56.19 -61.17
N ALA A 11 7.17 -57.25 -60.58
CA ALA A 11 6.86 -58.59 -61.16
C ALA A 11 8.14 -59.33 -61.66
N THR A 12 8.75 -60.17 -60.81
CA THR A 12 8.72 -61.66 -60.78
C THR A 12 9.59 -62.34 -61.83
N ASP A 13 10.62 -63.06 -61.37
CA ASP A 13 11.05 -64.32 -61.99
C ASP A 13 11.56 -65.30 -60.92
N THR A 14 11.01 -66.50 -60.99
CA THR A 14 11.24 -67.68 -60.16
C THR A 14 12.35 -68.55 -60.74
N THR A 15 13.27 -69.03 -59.91
CA THR A 15 13.93 -70.33 -60.10
C THR A 15 14.24 -70.97 -58.75
N GLU A 16 13.65 -72.14 -58.53
CA GLU A 16 13.94 -73.05 -57.43
C GLU A 16 15.31 -73.72 -57.61
N SER A 17 16.08 -73.85 -56.53
CA SER A 17 16.96 -75.00 -56.32
C SER A 17 17.12 -75.25 -54.83
N SER A 18 16.67 -76.43 -54.41
CA SER A 18 16.78 -76.97 -53.06
C SER A 18 18.22 -77.20 -52.65
N ASP A 19 18.65 -76.61 -51.53
CA ASP A 19 19.84 -77.07 -50.83
C ASP A 19 19.65 -77.01 -49.29
N SER A 20 19.51 -78.22 -48.75
CA SER A 20 19.95 -78.71 -47.43
C SER A 20 19.91 -77.81 -46.17
N ASP A 21 19.19 -78.30 -45.17
CA ASP A 21 19.03 -77.83 -43.79
C ASP A 21 20.28 -77.18 -43.15
N ARG A 22 20.24 -75.86 -42.99
CA ARG A 22 20.93 -75.13 -41.92
C ARG A 22 19.88 -74.40 -41.09
N LEU A 23 19.74 -74.78 -39.82
CA LEU A 23 18.99 -74.01 -38.82
C LEU A 23 19.55 -72.58 -38.77
N LEU A 24 18.88 -71.65 -39.44
CA LEU A 24 19.13 -70.22 -39.33
C LEU A 24 18.71 -69.78 -37.92
N SER A 25 19.71 -69.56 -37.05
CA SER A 25 19.51 -68.82 -35.80
C SER A 25 18.95 -67.44 -36.13
N ILE A 26 17.65 -67.24 -35.90
CA ILE A 26 17.01 -65.92 -35.98
C ILE A 26 17.61 -65.05 -34.88
N ALA A 27 18.46 -64.09 -35.25
CA ALA A 27 18.95 -63.06 -34.33
C ALA A 27 17.81 -62.07 -34.11
N HIS A 28 17.23 -62.08 -32.90
CA HIS A 28 16.29 -61.04 -32.47
C HIS A 28 17.08 -59.81 -32.03
N TYR A 29 16.75 -58.64 -32.58
CA TYR A 29 17.33 -57.37 -32.18
C TYR A 29 16.29 -56.58 -31.38
N LEU A 30 16.61 -56.20 -30.15
CA LEU A 30 15.82 -55.30 -29.32
C LEU A 30 16.36 -53.87 -29.49
N TYR A 31 15.53 -52.96 -29.99
CA TYR A 31 15.83 -51.54 -30.06
C TYR A 31 15.06 -50.82 -28.95
N ILE A 32 15.78 -50.12 -28.07
CA ILE A 32 15.20 -49.30 -27.00
C ILE A 32 15.47 -47.84 -27.34
N GLN A 33 14.41 -47.05 -27.51
CA GLN A 33 14.49 -45.60 -27.68
C GLN A 33 14.31 -44.93 -26.31
N MET A 34 15.25 -44.07 -25.93
CA MET A 34 15.26 -43.36 -24.66
C MET A 34 15.42 -41.84 -24.87
N GLU A 35 15.12 -41.07 -23.83
CA GLU A 35 15.36 -39.63 -23.79
C GLU A 35 16.86 -39.30 -23.90
N TYR A 36 17.20 -38.21 -24.58
CA TYR A 36 18.57 -37.69 -24.66
C TYR A 36 18.83 -36.66 -23.55
N CYS A 37 19.79 -36.93 -22.68
CA CYS A 37 20.19 -36.03 -21.59
C CYS A 37 21.34 -35.10 -22.04
N GLU A 38 21.02 -33.83 -22.30
CA GLU A 38 21.93 -32.86 -22.94
C GLU A 38 23.11 -32.41 -22.05
N LYS A 39 23.01 -32.53 -20.71
CA LYS A 39 24.05 -32.07 -19.76
C LYS A 39 25.01 -33.18 -19.32
N SER A 40 25.16 -34.23 -20.14
CA SER A 40 26.09 -35.33 -19.93
C SER A 40 25.81 -36.13 -18.64
N THR A 41 26.82 -36.83 -18.09
CA THR A 41 26.67 -37.71 -16.93
C THR A 41 27.08 -37.03 -15.62
N LEU A 42 26.70 -37.62 -14.49
CA LEU A 42 27.17 -37.21 -13.17
C LEU A 42 28.70 -37.31 -13.09
N ARG A 43 29.33 -38.26 -13.81
CA ARG A 43 30.80 -38.35 -13.89
C ARG A 43 31.41 -37.07 -14.43
N ASP A 44 30.89 -36.57 -15.55
CA ASP A 44 31.37 -35.33 -16.17
C ASP A 44 31.21 -34.14 -15.22
N THR A 45 30.11 -34.12 -14.47
CA THR A 45 29.83 -33.07 -13.49
C THR A 45 30.78 -33.12 -12.29
N ILE A 46 31.11 -34.31 -11.80
CA ILE A 46 32.13 -34.51 -10.74
C ILE A 46 33.49 -33.99 -11.23
N ASP A 47 33.89 -34.37 -12.45
CA ASP A 47 35.16 -33.95 -13.04
C ASP A 47 35.24 -32.44 -13.27
N GLN A 48 34.09 -31.77 -13.46
CA GLN A 48 33.95 -30.31 -13.52
C GLN A 48 33.88 -29.63 -12.14
N SER A 49 34.42 -30.26 -11.09
CA SER A 49 34.56 -29.69 -9.74
C SER A 49 33.25 -29.42 -8.99
N LEU A 50 32.27 -30.35 -9.07
CA LEU A 50 31.00 -30.28 -8.32
C LEU A 50 31.18 -30.01 -6.82
N TYR A 51 32.26 -30.51 -6.21
CA TYR A 51 32.55 -30.35 -4.78
C TYR A 51 32.64 -28.88 -4.30
N LEU A 52 32.82 -27.92 -5.21
CA LEU A 52 32.83 -26.49 -4.88
C LEU A 52 31.42 -25.90 -4.71
N ASP A 53 30.38 -26.53 -5.28
CA ASP A 53 28.98 -26.08 -5.21
C ASP A 53 28.14 -27.01 -4.33
N GLN A 54 28.14 -26.71 -3.03
CA GLN A 54 27.44 -27.51 -2.03
C GLN A 54 25.92 -27.55 -2.23
N ASN A 55 25.32 -26.48 -2.75
CA ASN A 55 23.87 -26.45 -2.98
C ASN A 55 23.48 -27.37 -4.14
N ARG A 56 24.22 -27.30 -5.26
CA ARG A 56 24.01 -28.18 -6.41
C ARG A 56 24.31 -29.63 -6.05
N LEU A 57 25.39 -29.91 -5.31
CA LEU A 57 25.75 -31.25 -4.83
C LEU A 57 24.60 -31.88 -4.03
N TRP A 58 24.10 -31.19 -3.01
CA TRP A 58 23.03 -31.75 -2.17
C TRP A 58 21.70 -31.89 -2.91
N ARG A 59 21.39 -30.97 -3.83
CA ARG A 59 20.22 -31.10 -4.71
C ARG A 59 20.30 -32.36 -5.56
N LEU A 60 21.41 -32.54 -6.31
CA LEU A 60 21.62 -33.72 -7.15
C LEU A 60 21.62 -35.01 -6.31
N PHE A 61 22.28 -35.01 -5.15
CA PHE A 61 22.30 -36.17 -4.26
C PHE A 61 20.89 -36.56 -3.79
N ARG A 62 20.07 -35.57 -3.45
CA ARG A 62 18.67 -35.80 -3.06
C ARG A 62 17.85 -36.35 -4.22
N GLU A 63 17.98 -35.79 -5.42
CA GLU A 63 17.25 -36.29 -6.60
C GLU A 63 17.64 -37.74 -6.96
N ILE A 64 18.93 -38.10 -6.84
CA ILE A 64 19.38 -39.51 -6.97
C ILE A 64 18.68 -40.39 -5.92
N LEU A 65 18.60 -39.92 -4.67
CA LEU A 65 18.00 -40.66 -3.57
C LEU A 65 16.48 -40.82 -3.72
N ASP A 66 15.78 -39.78 -4.19
CA ASP A 66 14.35 -39.83 -4.53
C ASP A 66 14.09 -40.81 -5.68
N GLY A 67 14.93 -40.79 -6.73
CA GLY A 67 14.86 -41.76 -7.83
C GLY A 67 15.08 -43.20 -7.38
N LEU A 68 16.06 -43.45 -6.50
CA LEU A 68 16.29 -44.77 -5.90
C LEU A 68 15.14 -45.20 -4.99
N ALA A 69 14.55 -44.27 -4.23
CA ALA A 69 13.39 -44.57 -3.39
C ALA A 69 12.23 -45.10 -4.23
N TYR A 70 11.97 -44.47 -5.37
CA TYR A 70 10.98 -44.94 -6.33
C TYR A 70 11.32 -46.32 -6.92
N ILE A 71 12.56 -46.54 -7.38
CA ILE A 71 13.00 -47.84 -7.91
C ILE A 71 12.80 -48.96 -6.87
N HIS A 72 13.16 -48.70 -5.61
CA HIS A 72 13.01 -49.66 -4.52
C HIS A 72 11.56 -49.91 -4.11
N GLU A 73 10.70 -48.88 -4.19
CA GLU A 73 9.25 -49.01 -3.97
C GLU A 73 8.59 -49.91 -5.02
N GLN A 74 9.08 -49.87 -6.27
CA GLN A 74 8.65 -50.78 -7.33
C GLN A 74 9.22 -52.21 -7.17
N GLY A 75 9.96 -52.51 -6.10
CA GLY A 75 10.54 -53.82 -5.83
C GLY A 75 11.77 -54.16 -6.68
N MET A 76 12.34 -53.18 -7.36
CA MET A 76 13.51 -53.32 -8.22
C MET A 76 14.81 -52.92 -7.50
N ILE A 77 15.94 -53.51 -7.90
CA ILE A 77 17.28 -53.14 -7.43
C ILE A 77 18.13 -52.79 -8.65
N HIS A 78 18.84 -51.66 -8.63
CA HIS A 78 19.58 -51.16 -9.79
C HIS A 78 20.87 -51.95 -10.07
N ARG A 79 21.67 -52.22 -9.03
CA ARG A 79 22.90 -53.05 -9.01
C ARG A 79 24.12 -52.56 -9.78
N ASP A 80 23.94 -51.70 -10.79
CA ASP A 80 25.04 -51.03 -11.50
C ASP A 80 25.02 -49.51 -11.32
N LEU A 81 24.75 -49.05 -10.09
CA LEU A 81 24.69 -47.62 -9.82
C LEU A 81 26.11 -47.04 -9.76
N LYS A 82 26.43 -46.16 -10.71
CA LYS A 82 27.72 -45.47 -10.82
C LYS A 82 27.55 -44.11 -11.51
N PRO A 83 28.48 -43.15 -11.36
CA PRO A 83 28.32 -41.80 -11.91
C PRO A 83 28.09 -41.72 -13.43
N VAL A 84 28.56 -42.71 -14.20
CA VAL A 84 28.32 -42.76 -15.67
C VAL A 84 26.91 -43.23 -16.05
N ASN A 85 26.18 -43.84 -15.11
CA ASN A 85 24.79 -44.33 -15.29
C ASN A 85 23.75 -43.36 -14.68
N ILE A 86 24.22 -42.20 -14.21
CA ILE A 86 23.38 -41.12 -13.71
C ILE A 86 23.54 -39.95 -14.68
N PHE A 87 22.46 -39.52 -15.29
CA PHE A 87 22.43 -38.53 -16.35
C PHE A 87 21.81 -37.22 -15.86
N LEU A 88 22.16 -36.11 -16.51
CA LEU A 88 21.58 -34.80 -16.24
C LEU A 88 20.82 -34.28 -17.47
N ASP A 89 19.55 -33.94 -17.28
CA ASP A 89 18.72 -33.36 -18.35
C ASP A 89 19.08 -31.89 -18.63
N SER A 90 18.39 -31.26 -19.59
CA SER A 90 18.65 -29.87 -19.99
C SER A 90 18.44 -28.85 -18.86
N GLN A 91 17.65 -29.21 -17.83
CA GLN A 91 17.33 -28.39 -16.67
C GLN A 91 18.26 -28.65 -15.48
N ASP A 92 19.26 -29.53 -15.61
CA ASP A 92 20.17 -29.95 -14.53
C ASP A 92 19.52 -30.89 -13.49
N HIS A 93 18.45 -31.62 -13.85
CA HIS A 93 17.86 -32.65 -12.99
C HIS A 93 18.40 -34.04 -13.28
N VAL A 94 18.44 -34.86 -12.23
CA VAL A 94 18.95 -36.23 -12.26
C VAL A 94 17.98 -37.18 -12.97
N LYS A 95 18.51 -38.01 -13.87
CA LYS A 95 17.86 -39.20 -14.42
C LYS A 95 18.75 -40.42 -14.18
N ILE A 96 18.20 -41.45 -13.54
CA ILE A 96 18.90 -42.74 -13.34
C ILE A 96 18.63 -43.62 -14.56
N GLY A 97 19.68 -44.15 -15.19
CA GLY A 97 19.57 -44.99 -16.39
C GLY A 97 20.48 -46.22 -16.34
N ASP A 98 20.45 -47.02 -17.41
CA ASP A 98 21.19 -48.27 -17.57
C ASP A 98 20.84 -49.35 -16.52
N PHE A 99 19.62 -49.89 -16.65
CA PHE A 99 19.10 -50.99 -15.84
C PHE A 99 19.57 -52.38 -16.33
N GLY A 100 20.66 -52.48 -17.09
CA GLY A 100 21.11 -53.72 -17.74
C GLY A 100 21.43 -54.89 -16.79
N LEU A 101 21.63 -54.62 -15.50
CA LEU A 101 21.85 -55.61 -14.43
C LEU A 101 20.76 -55.57 -13.34
N ALA A 102 19.70 -54.79 -13.55
CA ALA A 102 18.62 -54.65 -12.58
C ALA A 102 17.84 -55.96 -12.45
N THR A 103 17.33 -56.25 -11.26
CA THR A 103 16.49 -57.44 -11.06
C THR A 103 15.47 -57.23 -9.95
N ASP A 104 14.49 -58.11 -9.92
CA ASP A 104 13.45 -58.17 -8.90
C ASP A 104 14.01 -58.58 -7.53
N HIS A 105 13.41 -58.04 -6.48
CA HIS A 105 13.70 -58.47 -5.13
C HIS A 105 13.57 -60.01 -5.00
N PRO A 106 14.55 -60.74 -4.41
CA PRO A 106 14.49 -62.20 -4.30
C PRO A 106 13.29 -62.73 -3.51
N ALA A 107 12.59 -61.86 -2.77
CA ALA A 107 11.31 -62.19 -2.11
C ALA A 107 10.15 -62.38 -3.11
N ASN A 108 10.19 -61.78 -4.31
CA ASN A 108 9.15 -61.91 -5.33
C ASN A 108 9.31 -63.18 -6.18
N VAL A 109 10.52 -63.75 -6.25
CA VAL A 109 10.78 -65.01 -6.97
C VAL A 109 10.21 -66.23 -6.22
N ALA A 110 10.00 -66.12 -4.91
CA ALA A 110 9.39 -67.19 -4.11
C ALA A 110 7.85 -67.30 -4.26
N ALA A 111 7.19 -66.31 -4.87
CA ALA A 111 5.73 -66.26 -5.01
C ALA A 111 5.21 -66.63 -6.42
N GLY A 112 6.09 -66.92 -7.38
CA GLY A 112 5.73 -67.23 -8.76
C GLY A 112 6.36 -68.54 -9.27
N LYS A 113 5.97 -69.69 -8.71
CA LYS A 113 6.17 -70.98 -9.38
C LYS A 113 5.04 -71.20 -10.38
N PHE A 114 5.33 -71.03 -11.67
CA PHE A 114 4.71 -71.80 -12.73
C PHE A 114 5.80 -72.24 -13.70
N ASP A 115 5.71 -73.49 -14.10
CA ASP A 115 6.72 -74.30 -14.78
C ASP A 115 7.22 -73.68 -16.08
N LEU A 116 8.55 -73.59 -16.24
CA LEU A 116 9.20 -73.81 -17.52
C LEU A 116 10.62 -74.35 -17.29
N GLU A 117 10.94 -75.39 -18.04
CA GLU A 117 12.02 -76.35 -17.83
C GLU A 117 13.45 -75.79 -17.94
N GLU A 118 14.35 -76.53 -17.30
CA GLU A 118 15.80 -76.43 -17.32
C GLU A 118 16.38 -76.21 -18.72
N ASN A 119 17.09 -75.10 -18.92
CA ASN A 119 18.25 -74.98 -19.82
C ASN A 119 18.99 -73.66 -19.57
N ILE A 120 19.67 -73.54 -18.41
CA ILE A 120 20.73 -72.54 -18.24
C ILE A 120 22.03 -73.30 -18.01
N THR A 121 22.65 -73.70 -19.11
CA THR A 121 24.06 -74.06 -19.15
C THR A 121 24.89 -72.89 -18.62
N ALA A 122 25.74 -73.19 -17.64
CA ALA A 122 26.78 -72.32 -17.12
C ALA A 122 27.59 -71.70 -18.27
N LEU A 123 27.38 -70.40 -18.52
CA LEU A 123 28.24 -69.62 -19.39
C LEU A 123 29.51 -69.26 -18.61
N THR A 124 30.54 -70.09 -18.80
CA THR A 124 31.94 -69.72 -18.62
C THR A 124 32.23 -68.36 -19.28
N PRO A 125 32.97 -67.44 -18.65
CA PRO A 125 33.28 -66.16 -19.27
C PRO A 125 34.19 -66.39 -20.49
N LYS A 126 33.70 -66.04 -21.68
CA LYS A 126 34.54 -65.90 -22.87
C LYS A 126 35.40 -64.64 -22.71
N GLN A 127 36.72 -64.81 -22.81
CA GLN A 127 37.67 -63.71 -22.92
C GLN A 127 37.51 -63.03 -24.29
N ASP A 128 37.25 -61.73 -24.29
CA ASP A 128 37.31 -60.91 -25.49
C ASP A 128 38.77 -60.66 -25.93
N PRO A 129 39.11 -60.71 -27.23
CA PRO A 129 40.49 -60.56 -27.72
C PRO A 129 41.00 -59.10 -27.83
N ALA A 130 40.33 -58.12 -27.21
CA ALA A 130 40.74 -56.72 -27.23
C ALA A 130 40.95 -56.23 -25.79
N GLY A 131 42.20 -55.94 -25.43
CA GLY A 131 42.63 -55.59 -24.08
C GLY A 131 42.06 -54.27 -23.54
N ASN A 132 40.83 -54.30 -23.01
CA ASN A 132 40.25 -53.30 -22.12
C ASN A 132 40.08 -53.87 -20.70
N MET A 133 41.20 -54.30 -20.10
CA MET A 133 41.26 -54.78 -18.71
C MET A 133 40.92 -53.70 -17.65
N THR A 134 40.74 -52.43 -18.04
CA THR A 134 40.45 -51.30 -17.13
C THR A 134 38.95 -51.05 -16.89
N GLY A 135 38.05 -51.48 -17.79
CA GLY A 135 36.60 -51.25 -17.67
C GLY A 135 35.91 -52.10 -16.59
N MET A 136 36.31 -53.36 -16.45
CA MET A 136 35.80 -54.27 -15.40
C MET A 136 36.27 -53.86 -13.99
N VAL A 137 37.48 -53.28 -13.89
CA VAL A 137 38.05 -52.79 -12.62
C VAL A 137 37.29 -51.54 -12.13
N GLY A 138 36.83 -50.68 -13.03
CA GLY A 138 36.13 -49.43 -12.68
C GLY A 138 34.75 -49.64 -12.04
N THR A 139 33.99 -50.63 -12.51
CA THR A 139 32.65 -50.95 -11.98
C THR A 139 32.74 -51.65 -10.62
N ALA A 140 33.78 -52.46 -10.38
CA ALA A 140 33.99 -53.19 -9.13
C ALA A 140 34.14 -52.28 -7.90
N LEU A 141 34.47 -50.99 -8.07
CA LEU A 141 34.67 -50.02 -6.99
C LEU A 141 33.36 -49.52 -6.36
N TYR A 142 32.21 -49.70 -7.02
CA TYR A 142 30.89 -49.30 -6.50
C TYR A 142 30.09 -50.47 -5.91
N VAL A 143 30.50 -51.70 -6.21
CA VAL A 143 29.79 -52.92 -5.78
C VAL A 143 29.95 -53.14 -4.28
N SER A 144 28.84 -53.38 -3.59
CA SER A 144 28.82 -53.65 -2.15
C SER A 144 29.57 -54.95 -1.76
N PRO A 145 30.18 -55.03 -0.56
CA PRO A 145 30.94 -56.21 -0.11
C PRO A 145 30.14 -57.53 -0.20
N GLU A 146 28.86 -57.48 0.14
CA GLU A 146 27.95 -58.63 0.13
C GLU A 146 27.66 -59.21 -1.27
N VAL A 147 27.96 -58.47 -2.34
CA VAL A 147 27.80 -58.91 -3.74
C VAL A 147 29.11 -59.51 -4.29
N GLN A 148 30.26 -59.19 -3.70
CA GLN A 148 31.59 -59.68 -4.11
C GLN A 148 32.02 -60.98 -3.39
N GLY A 149 31.48 -61.26 -2.20
CA GLY A 149 31.75 -62.50 -1.47
C GLY A 149 31.03 -63.70 -2.07
N ASN A 150 31.74 -64.82 -2.27
CA ASN A 150 31.21 -66.06 -2.89
C ASN A 150 30.27 -66.87 -1.97
N THR A 151 29.45 -66.18 -1.18
CA THR A 151 28.50 -66.76 -0.23
C THR A 151 27.08 -66.54 -0.75
N LYS A 152 26.23 -67.57 -0.68
CA LYS A 152 24.79 -67.56 -1.01
C LYS A 152 23.97 -66.63 -0.09
N ALA A 153 24.37 -65.38 0.08
CA ALA A 153 23.62 -64.36 0.79
C ALA A 153 22.61 -63.73 -0.19
N THR A 154 21.32 -63.87 0.10
CA THR A 154 20.27 -63.07 -0.55
C THR A 154 20.49 -61.60 -0.20
N TYR A 155 20.89 -60.80 -1.18
CA TYR A 155 21.11 -59.37 -1.06
C TYR A 155 19.82 -58.60 -1.38
N ASN A 156 19.66 -57.42 -0.78
CA ASN A 156 18.44 -56.59 -0.85
C ASN A 156 18.75 -55.20 -1.46
N GLN A 157 17.78 -54.29 -1.45
CA GLN A 157 17.94 -52.96 -2.05
C GLN A 157 19.06 -52.10 -1.43
N LYS A 158 19.61 -52.47 -0.26
CA LYS A 158 20.71 -51.75 0.41
C LYS A 158 22.01 -51.78 -0.39
N VAL A 159 22.18 -52.68 -1.36
CA VAL A 159 23.37 -52.71 -2.22
C VAL A 159 23.54 -51.39 -3.00
N ASP A 160 22.45 -50.82 -3.50
CA ASP A 160 22.47 -49.53 -4.21
C ASP A 160 22.86 -48.37 -3.29
N LEU A 161 22.53 -48.46 -1.99
CA LEU A 161 22.90 -47.45 -0.99
C LEU A 161 24.41 -47.49 -0.70
N PHE A 162 25.06 -48.64 -0.79
CA PHE A 162 26.53 -48.71 -0.69
C PHE A 162 27.18 -48.00 -1.88
N SER A 163 26.70 -48.29 -3.10
CA SER A 163 27.16 -47.62 -4.32
C SER A 163 26.94 -46.11 -4.23
N LEU A 164 25.80 -45.67 -3.70
CA LEU A 164 25.48 -44.27 -3.45
C LEU A 164 26.44 -43.61 -2.44
N GLY A 165 26.94 -44.35 -1.43
CA GLY A 165 27.95 -43.87 -0.49
C GLY A 165 29.29 -43.55 -1.16
N ILE A 166 29.72 -44.40 -2.11
CA ILE A 166 30.92 -44.15 -2.92
C ILE A 166 30.70 -42.96 -3.87
N ILE A 167 29.52 -42.86 -4.48
CA ILE A 167 29.14 -41.73 -5.35
C ILE A 167 29.16 -40.41 -4.57
N LEU A 168 28.56 -40.37 -3.37
CA LEU A 168 28.55 -39.15 -2.53
C LEU A 168 29.96 -38.71 -2.15
N PHE A 169 30.86 -39.65 -1.85
CA PHE A 169 32.26 -39.31 -1.62
C PHE A 169 32.88 -38.66 -2.86
N GLU A 170 32.73 -39.27 -4.05
CA GLU A 170 33.27 -38.70 -5.28
C GLU A 170 32.64 -37.34 -5.64
N MET A 171 31.35 -37.11 -5.34
CA MET A 171 30.71 -35.79 -5.49
C MET A 171 31.30 -34.74 -4.54
N SER A 172 31.77 -35.16 -3.36
CA SER A 172 32.24 -34.29 -2.27
C SER A 172 33.75 -34.07 -2.28
N TYR A 173 34.49 -34.79 -3.10
CA TYR A 173 35.95 -34.74 -3.17
C TYR A 173 36.41 -34.09 -4.47
N ARG A 174 37.62 -33.51 -4.46
CA ARG A 174 38.24 -32.98 -5.68
C ARG A 174 38.42 -34.10 -6.72
N PRO A 175 38.36 -33.79 -8.02
CA PRO A 175 38.67 -34.78 -9.06
C PRO A 175 40.04 -35.43 -8.85
N PHE A 176 40.12 -36.74 -9.10
CA PHE A 176 41.38 -37.48 -9.03
C PHE A 176 42.29 -37.15 -10.20
N THR A 177 43.59 -37.04 -9.95
CA THR A 177 44.58 -36.73 -10.99
C THR A 177 44.94 -37.95 -11.84
N THR A 178 44.90 -39.15 -11.24
CA THR A 178 45.24 -40.41 -11.91
C THR A 178 44.25 -41.52 -11.55
N GLY A 179 44.08 -42.49 -12.45
CA GLY A 179 43.27 -43.69 -12.17
C GLY A 179 43.81 -44.52 -11.00
N ALA A 180 45.13 -44.53 -10.78
CA ALA A 180 45.75 -45.24 -9.66
C ALA A 180 45.42 -44.59 -8.31
N GLU A 181 45.46 -43.24 -8.23
CA GLU A 181 45.02 -42.48 -7.05
C GLU A 181 43.56 -42.82 -6.72
N ARG A 182 42.69 -42.76 -7.74
CA ARG A 182 41.26 -43.08 -7.60
C ARG A 182 41.03 -44.49 -7.07
N ILE A 183 41.68 -45.51 -7.64
CA ILE A 183 41.54 -46.90 -7.20
C ILE A 183 42.01 -47.04 -5.74
N SER A 184 43.15 -46.44 -5.38
CA SER A 184 43.70 -46.51 -4.02
C SER A 184 42.73 -45.91 -2.99
N VAL A 185 42.27 -44.69 -3.23
CA VAL A 185 41.37 -43.96 -2.31
C VAL A 185 40.03 -44.69 -2.18
N LEU A 186 39.39 -45.08 -3.28
CA LEU A 186 38.10 -45.77 -3.22
C LEU A 186 38.22 -47.16 -2.60
N SER A 187 39.38 -47.84 -2.74
CA SER A 187 39.62 -49.11 -2.06
C SER A 187 39.74 -48.94 -0.54
N GLN A 188 40.35 -47.86 -0.05
CA GLN A 188 40.43 -47.54 1.38
C GLN A 188 39.05 -47.23 1.99
N LEU A 189 38.18 -46.54 1.26
CA LEU A 189 36.80 -46.26 1.70
C LEU A 189 35.94 -47.53 1.81
N ARG A 190 36.28 -48.58 1.06
CA ARG A 190 35.58 -49.87 1.08
C ARG A 190 36.01 -50.77 2.23
N MET A 191 37.03 -50.41 3.02
CA MET A 191 37.44 -51.20 4.19
C MET A 191 36.40 -51.15 5.31
N GLU A 192 36.37 -52.17 6.18
CA GLU A 192 35.43 -52.22 7.33
C GLU A 192 35.62 -51.03 8.28
N SER A 193 36.88 -50.64 8.50
CA SER A 193 37.26 -49.35 9.07
C SER A 193 37.50 -48.34 7.95
N ILE A 194 36.48 -47.55 7.61
CA ILE A 194 36.52 -46.53 6.55
C ILE A 194 37.66 -45.54 6.85
N THR A 195 38.60 -45.42 5.90
CA THR A 195 39.70 -44.46 5.99
C THR A 195 39.52 -43.40 4.91
N PHE A 196 39.31 -42.15 5.33
CA PHE A 196 39.21 -41.00 4.42
C PHE A 196 40.60 -40.42 4.11
N PRO A 197 40.82 -39.84 2.91
CA PRO A 197 42.04 -39.08 2.61
C PRO A 197 42.26 -37.92 3.59
N GLU A 198 43.53 -37.60 3.88
CA GLU A 198 43.88 -36.53 4.84
C GLU A 198 43.38 -35.14 4.41
N ASP A 199 43.26 -34.90 3.10
CA ASP A 199 42.73 -33.67 2.51
C ASP A 199 41.19 -33.62 2.46
N PHE A 200 40.50 -34.65 2.97
CA PHE A 200 39.04 -34.65 3.19
C PHE A 200 38.70 -34.01 4.55
N LEU A 201 38.84 -32.68 4.64
CA LEU A 201 38.84 -31.94 5.91
C LEU A 201 37.50 -32.05 6.70
N PRO A 202 37.53 -32.33 8.02
CA PRO A 202 36.32 -32.57 8.82
C PRO A 202 35.38 -31.37 9.01
N HIS A 203 35.89 -30.14 8.92
CA HIS A 203 35.17 -28.94 9.37
C HIS A 203 34.26 -28.31 8.29
N GLU A 204 34.53 -28.57 7.02
CA GLU A 204 33.74 -28.07 5.88
C GLU A 204 32.64 -29.07 5.43
N GLN A 205 32.79 -30.36 5.74
CA GLN A 205 31.95 -31.44 5.20
C GLN A 205 31.39 -32.42 6.25
N GLY A 206 31.16 -31.94 7.48
CA GLY A 206 30.75 -32.78 8.61
C GLY A 206 29.43 -33.55 8.42
N LYS A 207 28.53 -33.11 7.52
CA LYS A 207 27.29 -33.83 7.19
C LYS A 207 27.53 -34.93 6.14
N GLN A 208 28.28 -34.62 5.09
CA GLN A 208 28.65 -35.53 4.00
C GLN A 208 29.37 -36.75 4.57
N ARG A 209 30.36 -36.53 5.45
CA ARG A 209 31.10 -37.60 6.13
C ARG A 209 30.17 -38.55 6.89
N LYS A 210 29.24 -38.01 7.70
CA LYS A 210 28.29 -38.83 8.47
C LYS A 210 27.38 -39.65 7.56
N VAL A 211 26.92 -39.08 6.45
CA VAL A 211 26.08 -39.80 5.47
C VAL A 211 26.90 -40.89 4.77
N ILE A 212 28.13 -40.61 4.35
CA ILE A 212 29.03 -41.59 3.72
C ILE A 212 29.33 -42.76 4.69
N GLU A 213 29.68 -42.47 5.94
CA GLU A 213 29.93 -43.49 6.97
C GLU A 213 28.69 -44.37 7.24
N TRP A 214 27.48 -43.80 7.12
CA TRP A 214 26.23 -44.54 7.29
C TRP A 214 25.89 -45.42 6.09
N LEU A 215 26.13 -44.92 4.87
CA LEU A 215 25.93 -45.65 3.61
C LEU A 215 26.95 -46.78 3.41
N LEU A 216 28.19 -46.62 3.87
CA LEU A 216 29.27 -47.59 3.68
C LEU A 216 29.40 -48.62 4.82
N LYS A 217 28.40 -48.76 5.69
CA LYS A 217 28.37 -49.87 6.66
C LYS A 217 28.37 -51.21 5.93
N HIS A 218 29.30 -52.10 6.30
CA HIS A 218 29.44 -53.43 5.68
C HIS A 218 28.25 -54.34 5.96
N ASP A 219 27.70 -54.29 7.17
CA ASP A 219 26.44 -54.95 7.50
C ASP A 219 25.25 -54.20 6.86
N PRO A 220 24.51 -54.79 5.90
CA PRO A 220 23.36 -54.16 5.26
C PRO A 220 22.21 -53.82 6.23
N ALA A 221 22.14 -54.49 7.39
CA ALA A 221 21.15 -54.20 8.42
C ALA A 221 21.41 -52.87 9.13
N LEU A 222 22.67 -52.41 9.18
CA LEU A 222 23.07 -51.14 9.79
C LEU A 222 23.07 -49.95 8.80
N ARG A 223 22.97 -50.23 7.50
CA ARG A 223 22.85 -49.24 6.42
C ARG A 223 21.43 -48.66 6.38
N PRO A 224 21.19 -47.37 6.04
CA PRO A 224 19.82 -46.84 5.95
C PRO A 224 19.07 -47.37 4.74
N THR A 225 17.74 -47.36 4.81
CA THR A 225 16.87 -47.36 3.61
C THR A 225 16.84 -45.98 2.98
N THR A 226 16.40 -45.89 1.72
CA THR A 226 16.18 -44.62 1.03
C THR A 226 15.22 -43.70 1.80
N GLN A 227 14.12 -44.25 2.33
CA GLN A 227 13.14 -43.55 3.14
C GLN A 227 13.68 -43.05 4.48
N GLU A 228 14.50 -43.85 5.18
CA GLU A 228 15.15 -43.44 6.43
C GLU A 228 16.15 -42.31 6.19
N LEU A 229 16.91 -42.38 5.09
CA LEU A 229 17.88 -41.35 4.76
C LEU A 229 17.18 -40.03 4.38
N LEU A 230 16.14 -40.07 3.52
CA LEU A 230 15.35 -38.90 3.11
C LEU A 230 14.70 -38.13 4.27
N LYS A 231 14.37 -38.84 5.37
CA LYS A 231 13.79 -38.25 6.59
C LYS A 231 14.82 -37.77 7.60
N SER A 232 16.11 -37.99 7.37
CA SER A 232 17.16 -37.64 8.34
C SER A 232 17.47 -36.14 8.33
N GLU A 233 17.82 -35.59 9.49
CA GLU A 233 18.29 -34.19 9.65
C GLU A 233 19.66 -33.93 8.98
N LEU A 234 20.31 -35.00 8.48
CA LEU A 234 21.58 -34.92 7.77
C LEU A 234 21.39 -34.36 6.35
N LEU A 235 20.17 -34.44 5.79
CA LEU A 235 19.81 -33.84 4.50
C LEU A 235 19.20 -32.43 4.69
N PRO A 236 19.40 -31.52 3.73
CA PRO A 236 18.62 -30.28 3.68
C PRO A 236 17.11 -30.57 3.48
N PRO A 237 16.20 -29.66 3.88
CA PRO A 237 14.75 -29.85 3.71
C PRO A 237 14.34 -29.92 2.22
N PRO A 238 13.20 -30.56 1.90
CA PRO A 238 12.69 -30.64 0.52
C PRO A 238 12.50 -29.22 -0.03
N GLN A 239 13.19 -28.94 -1.13
CA GLN A 239 12.92 -27.76 -1.93
C GLN A 239 11.79 -28.13 -2.88
N MET A 240 10.56 -27.79 -2.51
CA MET A 240 9.43 -27.85 -3.43
C MET A 240 9.67 -26.84 -4.54
N GLU A 241 9.49 -27.25 -5.80
CA GLU A 241 9.66 -26.34 -6.91
C GLU A 241 8.62 -25.23 -6.87
N GLU A 242 9.01 -24.03 -7.32
CA GLU A 242 8.13 -22.86 -7.33
C GLU A 242 6.88 -23.11 -8.21
N SER A 243 7.02 -23.92 -9.26
CA SER A 243 5.96 -24.41 -10.14
C SER A 243 4.90 -25.21 -9.38
N GLU A 244 5.31 -26.22 -8.63
CA GLU A 244 4.42 -27.07 -7.83
C GLU A 244 3.68 -26.27 -6.74
N LEU A 245 4.38 -25.35 -6.07
CA LEU A 245 3.76 -24.45 -5.09
C LEU A 245 2.69 -23.59 -5.76
N HIS A 246 2.97 -23.05 -6.95
CA HIS A 246 2.03 -22.23 -7.68
C HIS A 246 0.77 -23.00 -8.05
N GLU A 247 0.91 -24.26 -8.50
CA GLU A 247 -0.22 -25.13 -8.82
C GLU A 247 -1.07 -25.45 -7.59
N VAL A 248 -0.44 -25.76 -6.45
CA VAL A 248 -1.16 -26.01 -5.18
C VAL A 248 -1.93 -24.78 -4.74
N LEU A 249 -1.33 -23.59 -4.82
CA LEU A 249 -2.00 -22.33 -4.52
C LEU A 249 -3.16 -22.07 -5.48
N GLN A 250 -2.97 -22.26 -6.78
CA GLN A 250 -4.00 -22.06 -7.79
C GLN A 250 -5.19 -23.01 -7.55
N HIS A 251 -4.94 -24.30 -7.29
CA HIS A 251 -5.97 -25.27 -6.96
C HIS A 251 -6.70 -24.93 -5.66
N THR A 252 -5.96 -24.49 -4.63
CA THR A 252 -6.54 -24.08 -3.34
C THR A 252 -7.42 -22.84 -3.51
N MET A 253 -7.00 -21.86 -4.31
CA MET A 253 -7.75 -20.65 -4.60
C MET A 253 -8.98 -20.89 -5.48
N ALA A 254 -8.95 -21.90 -6.36
CA ALA A 254 -10.10 -22.28 -7.19
C ALA A 254 -11.26 -22.86 -6.37
N ASN A 255 -10.98 -23.54 -5.25
CA ASN A 255 -11.98 -24.11 -4.36
C ASN A 255 -12.08 -23.37 -3.02
N VAL A 256 -12.73 -22.20 -3.05
CA VAL A 256 -12.97 -21.34 -1.86
C VAL A 256 -13.72 -22.07 -0.74
N ASN A 257 -14.57 -23.05 -1.08
CA ASN A 257 -15.31 -23.85 -0.10
C ASN A 257 -14.52 -25.09 0.38
N GLY A 258 -13.28 -25.27 -0.08
CA GLY A 258 -12.42 -26.39 0.30
C GLY A 258 -11.87 -26.28 1.72
N LYS A 259 -11.53 -27.43 2.32
CA LYS A 259 -10.84 -27.47 3.63
C LYS A 259 -9.49 -26.76 3.57
N ALA A 260 -8.71 -26.99 2.50
CA ALA A 260 -7.40 -26.38 2.28
C ALA A 260 -7.48 -24.84 2.28
N TYR A 261 -8.46 -24.27 1.56
CA TYR A 261 -8.68 -22.82 1.53
C TYR A 261 -8.99 -22.26 2.93
N ARG A 262 -9.93 -22.88 3.66
CA ARG A 262 -10.27 -22.46 5.03
C ARG A 262 -9.08 -22.55 5.98
N THR A 263 -8.28 -23.61 5.87
CA THR A 263 -7.06 -23.75 6.67
C THR A 263 -6.05 -22.66 6.34
N MET A 264 -5.83 -22.37 5.05
CA MET A 264 -4.95 -21.29 4.61
C MET A 264 -5.41 -19.92 5.15
N VAL A 265 -6.69 -19.56 4.96
CA VAL A 265 -7.25 -18.31 5.49
C VAL A 265 -7.11 -18.28 7.02
N GLY A 266 -7.43 -19.37 7.73
CA GLY A 266 -7.25 -19.46 9.17
C GLY A 266 -5.81 -19.18 9.62
N GLN A 267 -4.81 -19.69 8.90
CA GLN A 267 -3.39 -19.42 9.18
C GLN A 267 -3.00 -17.97 8.88
N LEU A 268 -3.58 -17.33 7.86
CA LEU A 268 -3.37 -15.89 7.60
C LEU A 268 -3.89 -15.03 8.75
N PHE A 269 -5.05 -15.37 9.33
CA PHE A 269 -5.62 -14.65 10.48
C PHE A 269 -4.95 -14.99 11.81
N ALA A 270 -4.23 -16.11 11.91
CA ALA A 270 -3.47 -16.50 13.10
C ALA A 270 -2.08 -15.83 13.21
N GLN A 271 -1.70 -14.98 12.24
CA GLN A 271 -0.42 -14.27 12.27
C GLN A 271 -0.37 -13.28 13.44
N ASN A 272 0.75 -13.27 14.16
CA ASN A 272 0.97 -12.33 15.26
C ASN A 272 1.48 -10.99 14.74
N THR A 273 0.92 -9.89 15.25
CA THR A 273 1.41 -8.53 15.01
C THR A 273 2.58 -8.25 15.96
N SER A 274 3.71 -7.75 15.44
CA SER A 274 4.83 -7.34 16.31
C SER A 274 4.50 -6.03 17.03
N PRO A 275 5.02 -5.78 18.25
CA PRO A 275 4.77 -4.53 18.98
C PRO A 275 5.16 -3.26 18.20
N VAL A 276 6.20 -3.34 17.38
CA VAL A 276 6.64 -2.23 16.51
C VAL A 276 5.61 -1.95 15.42
N MET A 277 5.04 -3.00 14.81
CA MET A 277 4.00 -2.84 13.79
C MET A 277 2.74 -2.26 14.39
N ASP A 278 2.34 -2.70 15.59
CA ASP A 278 1.19 -2.16 16.31
C ASP A 278 1.37 -0.66 16.59
N TYR A 279 2.50 -0.27 17.19
CA TYR A 279 2.81 1.13 17.50
C TYR A 279 2.91 2.04 16.26
N THR A 280 3.39 1.51 15.13
CA THR A 280 3.59 2.32 13.90
C THR A 280 2.38 2.33 12.98
N TYR A 281 1.35 1.50 13.23
CA TYR A 281 0.20 1.36 12.34
C TYR A 281 -0.59 2.66 12.18
N ASP A 282 -0.83 3.37 13.29
CA ASP A 282 -1.66 4.58 13.38
C ASP A 282 -0.90 5.81 13.89
N ILE A 283 0.43 5.75 13.94
CA ILE A 283 1.31 6.85 14.39
C ILE A 283 1.00 8.19 13.69
N ASP A 284 0.55 8.13 12.45
CA ASP A 284 0.22 9.31 11.65
C ASP A 284 -1.12 9.97 12.02
N LEU A 285 -2.05 9.25 12.65
CA LEU A 285 -3.24 9.88 13.24
C LEU A 285 -2.86 10.75 14.44
N HIS A 286 -1.75 10.42 15.09
CA HIS A 286 -1.22 11.11 16.25
C HIS A 286 -0.13 12.14 15.89
N LYS A 287 0.14 12.37 14.58
CA LYS A 287 1.06 13.42 14.11
C LYS A 287 0.42 14.80 14.26
N GLY A 288 0.43 15.31 15.49
CA GLY A 288 -0.07 16.63 15.88
C GLY A 288 -0.48 16.63 17.34
N SER A 289 -0.31 17.74 18.06
CA SER A 289 -0.89 17.85 19.40
C SER A 289 -2.41 17.86 19.29
N PHE A 290 -3.10 17.12 20.17
CA PHE A 290 -4.54 17.22 20.30
C PHE A 290 -4.93 18.67 20.58
N SER A 291 -5.77 19.24 19.72
CA SER A 291 -6.31 20.58 19.90
C SER A 291 -7.79 20.48 20.26
N PHE A 292 -8.10 20.70 21.53
CA PHE A 292 -9.47 20.74 22.01
C PHE A 292 -10.30 21.81 21.28
N THR A 293 -9.70 22.99 21.01
CA THR A 293 -10.31 24.06 20.22
C THR A 293 -10.64 23.60 18.79
N GLY A 294 -9.76 22.80 18.16
CA GLY A 294 -10.03 22.20 16.85
C GLY A 294 -11.23 21.25 16.86
N ALA A 295 -11.37 20.45 17.92
CA ALA A 295 -12.52 19.56 18.08
C ALA A 295 -13.84 20.34 18.25
N LYS A 296 -13.85 21.42 19.06
CA LYS A 296 -15.02 22.30 19.22
C LYS A 296 -15.43 22.95 17.90
N LEU A 297 -14.44 23.43 17.13
CA LEU A 297 -14.68 24.02 15.83
C LEU A 297 -15.31 23.02 14.86
N GLN A 298 -14.79 21.79 14.83
CA GLN A 298 -15.36 20.71 14.03
C GLN A 298 -16.81 20.40 14.42
N GLN A 299 -17.12 20.39 15.73
CA GLN A 299 -18.49 20.23 16.22
C GLN A 299 -19.40 21.38 15.76
N HIS A 300 -18.97 22.62 15.86
CA HIS A 300 -19.75 23.78 15.41
C HIS A 300 -20.06 23.72 13.91
N VAL A 301 -19.06 23.36 13.08
CA VAL A 301 -19.25 23.16 11.63
C VAL A 301 -20.27 22.04 11.38
N TYR A 302 -20.14 20.91 12.09
CA TYR A 302 -21.04 19.77 11.97
C TYR A 302 -22.50 20.14 12.28
N GLU A 303 -22.73 20.83 13.40
CA GLU A 303 -24.06 21.22 13.86
C GLU A 303 -24.71 22.24 12.92
N THR A 304 -23.92 23.22 12.46
CA THR A 304 -24.38 24.26 11.54
C THR A 304 -24.80 23.67 10.19
N ILE A 305 -23.97 22.81 9.60
CA ILE A 305 -24.30 22.12 8.35
C ILE A 305 -25.53 21.21 8.54
N SER A 306 -25.59 20.46 9.65
CA SER A 306 -26.75 19.62 9.96
C SER A 306 -28.04 20.43 10.09
N ARG A 307 -27.99 21.65 10.65
CA ARG A 307 -29.13 22.57 10.75
C ARG A 307 -29.60 23.01 9.37
N ILE A 308 -28.67 23.35 8.47
CA ILE A 308 -29.00 23.73 7.09
C ILE A 308 -29.67 22.56 6.35
N PHE A 309 -29.15 21.34 6.44
CA PHE A 309 -29.80 20.20 5.79
C PHE A 309 -31.19 19.91 6.34
N LYS A 310 -31.38 20.00 7.65
CA LYS A 310 -32.70 19.86 8.28
C LYS A 310 -33.67 20.96 7.83
N LYS A 311 -33.20 22.20 7.62
CA LYS A 311 -34.00 23.30 7.04
C LYS A 311 -34.54 22.94 5.65
N HIS A 312 -33.79 22.17 4.86
CA HIS A 312 -34.22 21.66 3.54
C HIS A 312 -34.99 20.33 3.60
N GLY A 313 -35.36 19.86 4.80
CA GLY A 313 -36.15 18.65 4.99
C GLY A 313 -35.38 17.35 4.78
N ALA A 314 -34.04 17.38 4.79
CA ALA A 314 -33.25 16.17 4.70
C ALA A 314 -33.11 15.45 6.05
N VAL A 315 -33.16 14.11 5.99
CA VAL A 315 -33.04 13.23 7.15
C VAL A 315 -31.63 12.63 7.21
N ARG A 316 -31.09 12.48 8.42
CA ARG A 316 -29.80 11.79 8.61
C ARG A 316 -29.99 10.30 8.33
N LEU A 317 -29.26 9.75 7.36
CA LEU A 317 -29.33 8.32 7.02
C LEU A 317 -27.94 7.73 6.81
N HIS A 318 -27.65 6.67 7.57
CA HIS A 318 -26.42 5.90 7.50
C HIS A 318 -26.58 4.66 6.62
N THR A 319 -25.48 4.23 6.02
CA THR A 319 -25.39 3.02 5.19
C THR A 319 -24.31 2.09 5.74
N PRO A 320 -24.34 0.78 5.44
CA PRO A 320 -23.32 -0.15 5.93
C PRO A 320 -21.90 0.31 5.57
N LEU A 321 -20.99 0.20 6.54
CA LEU A 321 -19.60 0.64 6.40
C LEU A 321 -18.83 -0.20 5.35
N LEU A 322 -18.96 -1.52 5.41
CA LEU A 322 -18.24 -2.43 4.51
C LEU A 322 -19.09 -2.78 3.29
N LEU A 323 -18.47 -2.71 2.12
CA LEU A 323 -19.05 -3.14 0.86
C LEU A 323 -18.19 -4.24 0.21
N PRO A 324 -18.80 -5.22 -0.47
CA PRO A 324 -18.05 -6.16 -1.29
C PRO A 324 -17.25 -5.42 -2.38
N ARG A 325 -16.01 -5.85 -2.62
CA ARG A 325 -15.14 -5.22 -3.62
C ARG A 325 -15.75 -5.32 -5.02
N ASN A 326 -16.06 -4.18 -5.63
CA ASN A 326 -16.49 -4.11 -7.03
C ASN A 326 -15.45 -3.38 -7.89
N ARG A 327 -14.76 -4.12 -8.78
CA ARG A 327 -13.70 -3.54 -9.62
C ARG A 327 -14.21 -2.59 -10.70
N LYS A 328 -15.44 -2.80 -11.21
CA LYS A 328 -15.99 -1.99 -12.33
C LYS A 328 -16.36 -0.57 -11.89
N LEU A 329 -16.94 -0.43 -10.68
CA LEU A 329 -17.49 0.85 -10.22
C LEU A 329 -16.44 1.83 -9.69
N TYR A 330 -15.23 1.35 -9.39
CA TYR A 330 -14.13 2.15 -8.85
C TYR A 330 -12.92 2.21 -9.78
N ASP A 331 -13.12 2.04 -11.10
CA ASP A 331 -12.04 2.11 -12.07
C ASP A 331 -11.27 3.44 -11.94
N GLY A 332 -9.95 3.35 -11.78
CA GLY A 332 -9.04 4.47 -11.53
C GLY A 332 -8.90 4.97 -10.07
N SER A 333 -9.62 4.41 -9.09
CA SER A 333 -9.47 4.76 -7.66
C SER A 333 -8.90 3.60 -6.84
N GLU A 334 -7.79 3.84 -6.13
CA GLU A 334 -7.28 2.87 -5.16
C GLU A 334 -8.21 2.83 -3.94
N LEU A 335 -8.64 1.63 -3.56
CA LEU A 335 -9.53 1.39 -2.41
C LEU A 335 -8.76 0.74 -1.26
N ALA A 336 -9.11 1.12 -0.03
CA ALA A 336 -8.72 0.36 1.14
C ALA A 336 -9.52 -0.96 1.17
N CYS A 337 -8.86 -2.04 0.77
CA CYS A 337 -9.43 -3.37 0.61
C CYS A 337 -8.93 -4.30 1.72
N PHE A 338 -9.85 -5.08 2.28
CA PHE A 338 -9.61 -6.03 3.36
C PHE A 338 -10.21 -7.38 2.98
N MET A 339 -9.81 -8.40 3.71
CA MET A 339 -10.36 -9.75 3.62
C MET A 339 -11.11 -10.05 4.91
N ASP A 340 -12.30 -10.61 4.82
CA ASP A 340 -13.00 -11.16 5.99
C ASP A 340 -12.60 -12.62 6.26
N HIS A 341 -13.07 -13.20 7.36
CA HIS A 341 -12.75 -14.58 7.76
C HIS A 341 -13.24 -15.64 6.75
N SER A 342 -14.14 -15.29 5.83
CA SER A 342 -14.60 -16.18 4.76
C SER A 342 -13.67 -16.14 3.53
N GLY A 343 -12.72 -15.22 3.50
CA GLY A 343 -11.88 -14.94 2.34
C GLY A 343 -12.50 -13.93 1.36
N MET A 344 -13.66 -13.36 1.68
CA MET A 344 -14.32 -12.36 0.85
C MET A 344 -13.59 -11.03 0.95
N LEU A 345 -13.38 -10.40 -0.21
CA LEU A 345 -12.79 -9.06 -0.27
C LEU A 345 -13.86 -7.99 -0.04
N VAL A 346 -13.65 -7.20 1.00
CA VAL A 346 -14.50 -6.06 1.37
C VAL A 346 -13.69 -4.76 1.32
N THR A 347 -14.35 -3.64 1.14
CA THR A 347 -13.72 -2.32 1.03
C THR A 347 -14.34 -1.35 2.02
N LEU A 348 -13.49 -0.52 2.64
CA LEU A 348 -13.94 0.68 3.35
C LEU A 348 -14.46 1.72 2.36
N PRO A 349 -15.37 2.62 2.78
CA PRO A 349 -16.00 3.56 1.86
C PRO A 349 -14.98 4.59 1.36
N TYR A 350 -14.78 4.61 0.04
CA TYR A 350 -14.05 5.70 -0.61
C TYR A 350 -14.93 6.96 -0.69
N ASP A 351 -16.24 6.83 -0.79
CA ASP A 351 -17.18 7.93 -0.68
C ASP A 351 -18.50 7.42 -0.08
N LEU A 352 -19.37 8.36 0.31
CA LEU A 352 -20.65 8.05 0.93
C LEU A 352 -21.78 7.82 -0.10
N ARG A 353 -21.51 8.03 -1.39
CA ARG A 353 -22.52 7.94 -2.46
C ARG A 353 -22.70 6.52 -2.96
N MET A 354 -21.61 5.77 -3.10
CA MET A 354 -21.65 4.39 -3.58
C MET A 354 -22.49 3.47 -2.70
N ALA A 355 -22.30 3.55 -1.37
CA ALA A 355 -23.08 2.80 -0.40
C ALA A 355 -24.58 3.20 -0.45
N PHE A 356 -24.86 4.49 -0.67
CA PHE A 356 -26.21 5.01 -0.75
C PHE A 356 -26.95 4.65 -2.03
N ALA A 357 -26.30 4.74 -3.20
CA ALA A 357 -26.90 4.29 -4.46
C ALA A 357 -27.31 2.80 -4.39
N ARG A 358 -26.45 1.97 -3.77
CA ARG A 358 -26.76 0.56 -3.48
C ARG A 358 -27.94 0.40 -2.52
N PHE A 359 -28.02 1.22 -1.48
CA PHE A 359 -29.13 1.23 -0.53
C PHE A 359 -30.46 1.59 -1.23
N VAL A 360 -30.46 2.65 -2.05
CA VAL A 360 -31.63 3.11 -2.82
C VAL A 360 -32.11 2.01 -3.78
N ALA A 361 -31.19 1.40 -4.53
CA ALA A 361 -31.50 0.33 -5.47
C ALA A 361 -32.11 -0.91 -4.80
N ARG A 362 -31.57 -1.32 -3.64
CA ARG A 362 -31.98 -2.55 -2.96
C ARG A 362 -33.26 -2.43 -2.15
N ASN A 363 -33.55 -1.22 -1.65
CA ASN A 363 -34.75 -0.96 -0.85
C ASN A 363 -35.88 -0.33 -1.69
N ASN A 364 -35.72 -0.22 -3.01
CA ASN A 364 -36.70 0.40 -3.90
C ASN A 364 -37.14 1.80 -3.45
N VAL A 365 -36.19 2.61 -2.98
CA VAL A 365 -36.46 3.97 -2.50
C VAL A 365 -36.79 4.86 -3.69
N THR A 366 -38.00 5.41 -3.73
CA THR A 366 -38.47 6.28 -4.83
C THR A 366 -38.37 7.77 -4.51
N GLN A 367 -38.43 8.14 -3.24
CA GLN A 367 -38.36 9.54 -2.79
C GLN A 367 -37.69 9.63 -1.43
N LEU A 368 -36.63 10.45 -1.33
CA LEU A 368 -35.90 10.68 -0.08
C LEU A 368 -34.98 11.89 -0.22
N LYS A 369 -34.97 12.80 0.76
CA LYS A 369 -33.87 13.75 0.95
C LYS A 369 -33.03 13.30 2.13
N ARG A 370 -31.75 13.07 1.91
CA ARG A 370 -30.85 12.61 2.98
C ARG A 370 -29.62 13.48 3.13
N TYR A 371 -29.06 13.43 4.33
CA TYR A 371 -27.67 13.82 4.55
C TYR A 371 -26.93 12.77 5.37
N CYS A 372 -25.62 12.68 5.19
CA CYS A 372 -24.74 11.81 5.96
C CYS A 372 -23.40 12.51 6.19
N ILE A 373 -22.87 12.46 7.41
CA ILE A 373 -21.54 12.98 7.75
C ILE A 373 -20.78 11.84 8.41
N GLU A 374 -19.80 11.30 7.70
CA GLU A 374 -19.04 10.11 8.10
C GLU A 374 -17.60 10.13 7.56
N ARG A 375 -16.79 9.21 8.07
CA ARG A 375 -15.40 9.01 7.62
C ARG A 375 -15.37 8.24 6.31
N VAL A 376 -14.52 8.69 5.39
CA VAL A 376 -14.16 8.00 4.17
C VAL A 376 -12.65 7.77 4.14
N PHE A 377 -12.24 6.70 3.48
CA PHE A 377 -10.88 6.18 3.59
C PHE A 377 -10.16 6.26 2.25
N ARG A 378 -8.89 6.66 2.29
CA ARG A 378 -7.97 6.63 1.16
C ARG A 378 -6.81 5.71 1.48
N PRO A 379 -6.46 4.75 0.61
CA PRO A 379 -5.31 3.89 0.86
C PRO A 379 -4.02 4.72 0.88
N ARG A 380 -3.02 4.16 1.55
CA ARG A 380 -1.66 4.71 1.58
C ARG A 380 -0.75 3.80 0.76
N LYS A 381 0.29 4.39 0.18
CA LYS A 381 1.31 3.64 -0.57
C LYS A 381 2.22 2.79 0.34
N LEU A 382 2.29 3.13 1.64
CA LEU A 382 2.99 2.31 2.61
C LEU A 382 2.12 1.11 2.96
N ASP A 383 2.66 -0.08 2.76
CA ASP A 383 2.06 -1.31 3.23
C ASP A 383 1.95 -1.31 4.76
N ARG A 384 0.91 -1.98 5.28
CA ARG A 384 0.66 -2.18 6.71
C ARG A 384 0.55 -0.88 7.52
N ALA A 385 -0.12 0.12 6.96
CA ALA A 385 -0.42 1.39 7.64
C ALA A 385 -1.93 1.66 7.67
N HIS A 386 -2.39 2.39 8.69
CA HIS A 386 -3.78 2.83 8.77
C HIS A 386 -4.14 3.70 7.53
N PRO A 387 -5.24 3.41 6.81
CA PRO A 387 -5.69 4.24 5.71
C PRO A 387 -5.89 5.69 6.15
N ARG A 388 -5.70 6.65 5.24
CA ARG A 388 -5.98 8.05 5.57
C ARG A 388 -7.48 8.25 5.74
N GLU A 389 -7.89 8.74 6.91
CA GLU A 389 -9.26 9.14 7.19
C GLU A 389 -9.52 10.58 6.71
N LEU A 390 -10.70 10.81 6.16
CA LEU A 390 -11.23 12.12 5.78
C LEU A 390 -12.69 12.18 6.22
N VAL A 391 -13.18 13.35 6.63
CA VAL A 391 -14.61 13.52 6.93
C VAL A 391 -15.33 14.08 5.71
N GLU A 392 -16.24 13.28 5.16
CA GLU A 392 -17.10 13.65 4.03
C GLU A 392 -18.52 13.91 4.54
N CYS A 393 -19.11 14.96 3.99
CA CYS A 393 -20.49 15.31 4.23
C CYS A 393 -21.27 15.18 2.93
N ALA A 394 -22.16 14.19 2.83
CA ALA A 394 -22.99 13.95 1.66
C ALA A 394 -24.42 14.49 1.85
N TYR A 395 -24.97 15.09 0.81
CA TYR A 395 -26.37 15.50 0.71
C TYR A 395 -26.94 14.98 -0.61
N ASP A 396 -28.08 14.29 -0.56
CA ASP A 396 -28.67 13.64 -1.72
C ASP A 396 -30.20 13.82 -1.75
N ILE A 397 -30.72 14.03 -2.96
CA ILE A 397 -32.15 14.11 -3.25
C ILE A 397 -32.50 12.99 -4.23
N ILE A 398 -33.35 12.08 -3.79
CA ILE A 398 -33.99 11.03 -4.58
C ILE A 398 -35.43 11.44 -4.84
N THR A 399 -35.84 11.44 -6.10
CA THR A 399 -37.22 11.70 -6.51
C THR A 399 -37.68 10.67 -7.53
N PRO A 400 -39.00 10.46 -7.69
CA PRO A 400 -39.53 9.72 -8.82
C PRO A 400 -39.05 10.31 -10.15
N ILE A 401 -39.14 9.54 -11.23
CA ILE A 401 -38.74 10.02 -12.56
C ILE A 401 -39.51 11.29 -12.89
N THR A 402 -38.77 12.38 -12.99
CA THR A 402 -39.27 13.66 -13.51
C THR A 402 -38.19 14.23 -14.42
N ASN A 403 -38.58 14.83 -15.54
CA ASN A 403 -37.67 15.59 -16.41
C ASN A 403 -37.34 16.98 -15.80
N SER A 404 -37.32 17.09 -14.47
CA SER A 404 -37.12 18.35 -13.76
C SER A 404 -35.68 18.47 -13.27
N LEU A 405 -35.11 19.65 -13.45
CA LEU A 405 -33.80 20.05 -12.90
C LEU A 405 -33.91 20.80 -11.56
N LEU A 406 -35.11 20.86 -10.98
CA LEU A 406 -35.32 21.49 -9.68
C LEU A 406 -34.53 20.80 -8.55
N PRO A 407 -34.45 19.46 -8.46
CA PRO A 407 -33.61 18.80 -7.45
C PRO A 407 -32.12 19.18 -7.58
N ASP A 408 -31.62 19.33 -8.80
CA ASP A 408 -30.24 19.75 -9.07
C ASP A 408 -30.02 21.18 -8.58
N ALA A 409 -30.97 22.08 -8.88
CA ALA A 409 -30.95 23.46 -8.44
C ALA A 409 -31.03 23.58 -6.91
N GLU A 410 -31.91 22.81 -6.25
CA GLU A 410 -32.07 22.78 -4.80
C GLU A 410 -30.79 22.27 -4.10
N THR A 411 -30.16 21.23 -4.66
CA THR A 411 -28.89 20.68 -4.15
C THR A 411 -27.79 21.75 -4.19
N ILE A 412 -27.64 22.44 -5.32
CA ILE A 412 -26.66 23.52 -5.47
C ILE A 412 -26.99 24.69 -4.52
N TYR A 413 -28.27 25.06 -4.40
CA TYR A 413 -28.70 26.13 -3.50
C TYR A 413 -28.37 25.81 -2.04
N THR A 414 -28.68 24.60 -1.58
CA THR A 414 -28.39 24.13 -0.21
C THR A 414 -26.90 24.25 0.12
N ILE A 415 -26.02 23.86 -0.82
CA ILE A 415 -24.57 24.00 -0.63
C ILE A 415 -24.13 25.46 -0.69
N SER A 416 -24.78 26.27 -1.53
CA SER A 416 -24.50 27.71 -1.58
C SER A 416 -24.84 28.42 -0.27
N GLU A 417 -25.88 27.97 0.44
CA GLU A 417 -26.18 28.44 1.80
C GLU A 417 -25.11 28.02 2.80
N ILE A 418 -24.57 26.80 2.71
CA ILE A 418 -23.42 26.38 3.55
C ILE A 418 -22.22 27.31 3.33
N VAL A 419 -21.88 27.62 2.07
CA VAL A 419 -20.77 28.53 1.76
C VAL A 419 -21.03 29.95 2.28
N GLN A 420 -22.28 30.40 2.26
CA GLN A 420 -22.68 31.71 2.79
C GLN A 420 -22.77 31.73 4.32
N GLU A 421 -23.00 30.61 5.00
CA GLU A 421 -23.11 30.60 6.47
C GLU A 421 -21.75 30.81 7.15
N PHE A 422 -20.64 30.42 6.50
CA PHE A 422 -19.29 30.52 7.06
C PHE A 422 -18.51 31.72 6.49
N PRO A 423 -18.16 32.75 7.30
CA PRO A 423 -17.42 33.93 6.83
C PRO A 423 -16.09 33.59 6.14
N ALA A 424 -15.33 32.63 6.70
CA ALA A 424 -14.08 32.14 6.13
C ALA A 424 -14.21 31.65 4.67
N LEU A 425 -15.39 31.15 4.29
CA LEU A 425 -15.65 30.69 2.93
C LEU A 425 -16.12 31.83 2.03
N GLN A 426 -16.85 32.81 2.56
CA GLN A 426 -17.25 33.99 1.81
C GLN A 426 -16.03 34.79 1.33
N GLU A 427 -15.04 35.01 2.20
CA GLU A 427 -13.79 35.71 1.86
C GLU A 427 -13.01 35.06 0.71
N ARG A 428 -13.15 33.73 0.56
CA ARG A 428 -12.48 32.96 -0.51
C ARG A 428 -13.15 33.09 -1.87
N ASN A 429 -14.31 33.74 -1.98
CA ASN A 429 -15.00 34.00 -3.25
C ASN A 429 -15.21 32.73 -4.11
N TYR A 430 -15.88 31.71 -3.56
CA TYR A 430 -16.19 30.49 -4.30
C TYR A 430 -17.10 30.75 -5.51
N ASN A 431 -16.81 30.07 -6.62
CA ASN A 431 -17.63 30.07 -7.84
C ASN A 431 -18.24 28.67 -8.03
N ILE A 432 -19.43 28.63 -8.63
CA ILE A 432 -20.11 27.38 -8.99
C ILE A 432 -19.78 27.08 -10.45
N TYR A 433 -18.95 26.07 -10.68
CA TYR A 433 -18.67 25.55 -12.02
C TYR A 433 -19.66 24.46 -12.39
N LEU A 434 -20.32 24.61 -13.54
CA LEU A 434 -21.28 23.65 -14.08
C LEU A 434 -20.77 23.03 -15.37
N ASN A 435 -21.10 21.76 -15.59
CA ASN A 435 -20.98 21.08 -16.88
C ASN A 435 -22.05 19.98 -16.98
N HIS A 436 -22.11 19.31 -18.12
CA HIS A 436 -23.08 18.24 -18.37
C HIS A 436 -22.41 17.04 -19.02
N THR A 437 -22.73 15.81 -18.57
CA THR A 437 -22.07 14.61 -19.09
C THR A 437 -22.37 14.36 -20.57
N SER A 438 -23.56 14.68 -21.06
CA SER A 438 -23.88 14.60 -22.50
C SER A 438 -23.07 15.58 -23.33
N LEU A 439 -22.77 16.77 -22.79
CA LEU A 439 -22.00 17.80 -23.47
C LEU A 439 -20.52 17.41 -23.54
N LEU A 440 -19.98 16.87 -22.45
CA LEU A 440 -18.65 16.28 -22.44
C LEU A 440 -18.53 15.11 -23.43
N LYS A 441 -19.52 14.18 -23.45
CA LYS A 441 -19.57 13.08 -24.43
C LYS A 441 -19.58 13.63 -25.86
N ALA A 442 -20.37 14.67 -26.13
CA ALA A 442 -20.42 15.30 -27.45
C ALA A 442 -19.07 15.91 -27.86
N ILE A 443 -18.38 16.59 -26.94
CA ILE A 443 -17.05 17.18 -27.18
C ILE A 443 -16.01 16.09 -27.50
N LEU A 444 -16.00 14.99 -26.74
CA LEU A 444 -15.08 13.87 -26.96
C LEU A 444 -15.30 13.20 -28.32
N LEU A 445 -16.56 12.89 -28.65
CA LEU A 445 -16.91 12.30 -29.95
C LEU A 445 -16.58 13.23 -31.12
N HIS A 446 -16.88 14.53 -31.00
CA HIS A 446 -16.54 15.53 -32.02
C HIS A 446 -15.02 15.68 -32.18
N SER A 447 -14.25 15.47 -31.12
CA SER A 447 -12.79 15.48 -31.16
C SER A 447 -12.19 14.18 -31.72
N GLY A 448 -13.01 13.20 -32.13
CA GLY A 448 -12.55 11.96 -32.76
C GLY A 448 -12.23 10.83 -31.78
N VAL A 449 -12.66 10.91 -30.52
CA VAL A 449 -12.51 9.80 -29.56
C VAL A 449 -13.51 8.68 -29.91
N PRO A 450 -13.07 7.42 -30.07
CA PRO A 450 -13.96 6.28 -30.29
C PRO A 450 -14.97 6.08 -29.14
N GLU A 451 -16.18 5.60 -29.46
CA GLU A 451 -17.26 5.46 -28.47
C GLU A 451 -16.92 4.47 -27.34
N ASP A 452 -16.22 3.39 -27.66
CA ASP A 452 -15.74 2.38 -26.70
C ASP A 452 -14.65 2.90 -25.75
N LYS A 453 -14.00 4.02 -26.10
CA LYS A 453 -12.90 4.63 -25.32
C LYS A 453 -13.30 5.86 -24.52
N LEU A 454 -14.57 6.27 -24.55
CA LEU A 454 -15.04 7.51 -23.89
C LEU A 454 -14.79 7.54 -22.37
N ASN A 455 -14.95 6.41 -21.68
CA ASN A 455 -14.69 6.32 -20.25
C ASN A 455 -13.21 6.51 -19.94
N GLN A 456 -12.33 5.87 -20.71
CA GLN A 456 -10.88 6.00 -20.56
C GLN A 456 -10.42 7.43 -20.86
N ALA A 457 -10.95 8.04 -21.93
CA ALA A 457 -10.70 9.44 -22.26
C ALA A 457 -11.15 10.40 -21.15
N SER A 458 -12.32 10.18 -20.56
CA SER A 458 -12.82 10.97 -19.43
C SER A 458 -11.92 10.83 -18.20
N ASN A 459 -11.39 9.63 -17.92
CA ASN A 459 -10.46 9.41 -16.81
C ASN A 459 -9.12 10.11 -17.03
N ILE A 460 -8.58 10.08 -18.26
CA ILE A 460 -7.37 10.83 -18.63
C ILE A 460 -7.58 12.33 -18.41
N LEU A 461 -8.72 12.89 -18.84
CA LEU A 461 -9.03 14.30 -18.63
C LEU A 461 -9.22 14.63 -17.15
N CYS A 462 -9.85 13.75 -16.37
CA CYS A 462 -10.00 13.95 -14.93
C CYS A 462 -8.64 14.00 -14.22
N ASP A 463 -7.71 13.11 -14.58
CA ASP A 463 -6.36 13.11 -14.04
C ASP A 463 -5.54 14.33 -14.50
N ALA A 464 -5.76 14.80 -15.73
CA ALA A 464 -5.18 16.05 -16.23
C ALA A 464 -5.66 17.26 -15.43
N MET A 465 -6.97 17.36 -15.15
CA MET A 465 -7.55 18.45 -14.37
C MET A 465 -7.11 18.43 -12.90
N ASN A 466 -6.75 17.27 -12.37
CA ASN A 466 -6.21 17.10 -11.02
C ASN A 466 -4.68 17.23 -10.95
N GLU A 467 -4.03 17.74 -12.00
CA GLU A 467 -2.57 17.91 -12.11
C GLU A 467 -1.75 16.61 -11.90
N LYS A 468 -2.38 15.44 -12.05
CA LYS A 468 -1.67 14.14 -11.97
C LYS A 468 -0.93 13.82 -13.25
N LEU A 469 -1.38 14.37 -14.38
CA LEU A 469 -0.78 14.18 -15.69
C LEU A 469 -0.37 15.54 -16.26
N THR A 470 0.83 15.60 -16.80
CA THR A 470 1.31 16.72 -17.59
C THR A 470 0.64 16.73 -18.97
N ARG A 471 0.61 17.90 -19.62
CA ARG A 471 0.05 18.04 -20.97
C ARG A 471 0.64 17.04 -21.97
N ARG A 472 1.95 16.78 -21.91
CA ARG A 472 2.64 15.81 -22.78
C ARG A 472 2.19 14.36 -22.52
N GLU A 473 1.98 13.98 -21.26
CA GLU A 473 1.48 12.65 -20.90
C GLU A 473 0.02 12.45 -21.34
N VAL A 474 -0.79 13.50 -21.25
CA VAL A 474 -2.16 13.49 -21.78
C VAL A 474 -2.15 13.28 -23.29
N GLU A 475 -1.35 14.06 -24.03
CA GLU A 475 -1.19 13.93 -25.47
C GLU A 475 -0.75 12.51 -25.85
N ALA A 476 0.27 11.95 -25.18
CA ALA A 476 0.73 10.58 -25.41
C ALA A 476 -0.38 9.53 -25.21
N LYS A 477 -1.19 9.65 -24.15
CA LYS A 477 -2.31 8.72 -23.90
C LYS A 477 -3.42 8.84 -24.95
N PHE A 478 -3.69 10.03 -25.46
CA PHE A 478 -4.66 10.22 -26.54
C PHE A 478 -4.14 9.79 -27.91
N PHE A 479 -2.83 9.88 -28.17
CA PHE A 479 -2.22 9.29 -29.38
C PHE A 479 -2.37 7.76 -29.40
N ASN A 480 -2.36 7.10 -28.23
CA ASN A 480 -2.65 5.66 -28.14
C ASN A 480 -4.10 5.31 -28.53
N PHE A 481 -5.01 6.30 -28.58
CA PHE A 481 -6.37 6.13 -29.12
C PHE A 481 -6.46 6.48 -30.62
N SER A 482 -5.31 6.62 -31.29
CA SER A 482 -5.21 7.01 -32.71
C SER A 482 -5.81 8.39 -33.03
N LEU A 483 -5.88 9.30 -32.05
CA LEU A 483 -6.26 10.69 -32.32
C LEU A 483 -5.14 11.43 -33.06
N SER A 484 -5.52 12.22 -34.06
CA SER A 484 -4.59 13.13 -34.74
C SER A 484 -4.29 14.37 -33.89
N SER A 485 -3.18 15.05 -34.19
CA SER A 485 -2.84 16.33 -33.54
C SER A 485 -3.91 17.41 -33.74
N THR A 486 -4.63 17.39 -34.87
CA THR A 486 -5.73 18.32 -35.16
C THR A 486 -6.97 18.04 -34.30
N SER A 487 -7.26 16.77 -34.06
CA SER A 487 -8.30 16.33 -33.13
C SER A 487 -8.00 16.75 -31.69
N LEU A 488 -6.76 16.60 -31.24
CA LEU A 488 -6.32 17.05 -29.92
C LEU A 488 -6.36 18.58 -29.76
N GLN A 489 -5.95 19.34 -30.77
CA GLN A 489 -6.10 20.80 -30.76
C GLN A 489 -7.57 21.22 -30.65
N THR A 490 -8.47 20.48 -31.31
CA THR A 490 -9.92 20.71 -31.20
C THR A 490 -10.41 20.46 -29.78
N LEU A 491 -9.97 19.38 -29.14
CA LEU A 491 -10.30 19.08 -27.74
C LEU A 491 -9.81 20.18 -26.79
N TYR A 492 -8.54 20.59 -26.90
CA TYR A 492 -7.98 21.67 -26.09
C TYR A 492 -8.70 23.00 -26.30
N ARG A 493 -9.13 23.30 -27.53
CA ARG A 493 -9.94 24.50 -27.79
C ARG A 493 -11.21 24.55 -26.94
N TYR A 494 -11.91 23.42 -26.75
CA TYR A 494 -13.09 23.37 -25.89
C TYR A 494 -12.74 23.42 -24.39
N ILE A 495 -11.63 22.84 -23.98
CA ILE A 495 -11.23 22.81 -22.56
C ILE A 495 -10.71 24.18 -22.11
N ASP A 496 -9.85 24.80 -22.90
CA ASP A 496 -9.16 26.05 -22.56
C ASP A 496 -10.09 27.27 -22.72
N ASN A 497 -10.88 27.31 -23.80
CA ASN A 497 -11.78 28.43 -24.10
C ASN A 497 -13.23 28.17 -23.67
N GLY A 498 -13.53 27.00 -23.10
CA GLY A 498 -14.90 26.61 -22.72
C GLY A 498 -15.35 27.06 -21.34
N LYS A 499 -14.90 28.22 -20.86
CA LYS A 499 -15.26 28.77 -19.54
C LYS A 499 -15.97 30.10 -19.71
N GLY A 500 -17.22 30.20 -19.25
CA GLY A 500 -17.98 31.44 -19.35
C GLY A 500 -19.47 31.26 -19.09
N THR A 501 -20.25 32.27 -19.44
CA THR A 501 -21.72 32.15 -19.52
C THR A 501 -22.12 31.36 -20.78
N LEU A 502 -23.32 30.77 -20.80
CA LEU A 502 -23.79 30.05 -21.99
C LEU A 502 -23.87 30.95 -23.24
N GLN A 503 -24.11 32.26 -23.06
CA GLN A 503 -24.11 33.24 -24.14
C GLN A 503 -22.71 33.43 -24.73
N GLU A 504 -21.69 33.56 -23.88
CA GLU A 504 -20.28 33.65 -24.28
C GLU A 504 -19.80 32.38 -24.98
N LEU A 505 -20.31 31.22 -24.57
CA LEU A 505 -19.97 29.91 -25.15
C LEU A 505 -20.75 29.60 -26.44
N GLY A 506 -21.77 30.39 -26.77
CA GLY A 506 -22.60 30.20 -27.96
C GLY A 506 -21.81 29.95 -29.25
N PRO A 507 -20.78 30.74 -29.60
CA PRO A 507 -19.97 30.54 -30.80
C PRO A 507 -19.22 29.19 -30.81
N LEU A 508 -18.67 28.77 -29.67
CA LEU A 508 -18.01 27.47 -29.50
C LEU A 508 -19.00 26.32 -29.66
N LEU A 509 -20.15 26.39 -28.97
CA LEU A 509 -21.20 25.37 -29.03
C LEU A 509 -21.84 25.26 -30.42
N THR A 510 -21.92 26.38 -31.16
CA THR A 510 -22.45 26.38 -32.53
C THR A 510 -21.69 25.42 -33.43
N SER A 511 -20.37 25.26 -33.23
CA SER A 511 -19.58 24.30 -34.02
C SER A 511 -19.93 22.82 -33.76
N LEU A 512 -20.46 22.49 -32.57
CA LEU A 512 -21.01 21.16 -32.23
C LEU A 512 -22.43 20.95 -32.76
N THR A 513 -23.20 22.03 -32.96
CA THR A 513 -24.63 21.96 -33.29
C THR A 513 -24.97 22.23 -34.75
N LYS A 514 -23.97 22.50 -35.60
CA LYS A 514 -24.15 22.83 -37.03
C LYS A 514 -24.62 21.63 -37.88
N GLN A 515 -24.21 20.41 -37.55
CA GLN A 515 -24.58 19.20 -38.31
C GLN A 515 -25.77 18.49 -37.66
N LYS A 516 -26.54 17.66 -38.39
CA LYS A 516 -27.60 16.83 -37.79
C LYS A 516 -27.06 15.44 -37.44
N THR A 517 -26.22 15.37 -36.41
CA THR A 517 -25.62 14.10 -35.93
C THR A 517 -26.09 13.76 -34.52
N ALA A 518 -25.83 12.52 -34.06
CA ALA A 518 -26.07 12.11 -32.67
C ALA A 518 -25.31 13.01 -31.66
N VAL A 519 -24.10 13.46 -32.03
CA VAL A 519 -23.30 14.42 -31.26
C VAL A 519 -24.05 15.74 -31.06
N THR A 520 -24.73 16.23 -32.09
CA THR A 520 -25.51 17.46 -32.00
C THR A 520 -26.73 17.34 -31.08
N GLN A 521 -27.38 16.17 -31.04
CA GLN A 521 -28.47 15.94 -30.10
C GLN A 521 -27.98 15.99 -28.64
N LEU A 522 -26.85 15.32 -28.35
CA LEU A 522 -26.23 15.32 -27.02
C LEU A 522 -25.79 16.72 -26.57
N ALA A 523 -25.20 17.51 -27.49
CA ALA A 523 -24.77 18.87 -27.23
C ALA A 523 -25.96 19.81 -26.98
N LYS A 524 -27.01 19.72 -27.80
CA LYS A 524 -28.24 20.52 -27.63
C LYS A 524 -28.95 20.22 -26.31
N GLN A 525 -29.05 18.93 -25.95
CA GLN A 525 -29.65 18.52 -24.68
C GLN A 525 -28.86 19.10 -23.49
N GLY A 526 -27.55 18.89 -23.45
CA GLY A 526 -26.73 19.37 -22.34
C GLY A 526 -26.70 20.90 -22.22
N ALA A 527 -26.68 21.62 -23.35
CA ALA A 527 -26.74 23.08 -23.34
C ALA A 527 -28.10 23.59 -22.84
N LYS A 528 -29.20 22.96 -23.26
CA LYS A 528 -30.56 23.28 -22.81
C LYS A 528 -30.72 23.06 -21.30
N ASP A 529 -30.24 21.93 -20.79
CA ASP A 529 -30.35 21.60 -19.36
C ASP A 529 -29.53 22.57 -18.50
N LEU A 530 -28.34 22.96 -18.97
CA LEU A 530 -27.52 23.98 -18.28
C LEU A 530 -28.20 25.36 -18.30
N GLU A 531 -28.90 25.72 -19.37
CA GLU A 531 -29.64 26.98 -19.47
C GLU A 531 -30.81 27.00 -18.48
N GLU A 532 -31.62 25.94 -18.49
CA GLU A 532 -32.74 25.79 -17.56
C GLU A 532 -32.28 25.80 -16.10
N LEU A 533 -31.20 25.08 -15.78
CA LEU A 533 -30.61 25.08 -14.44
C LEU A 533 -30.13 26.48 -14.04
N THR A 534 -29.45 27.20 -14.94
CA THR A 534 -28.97 28.57 -14.65
C THR A 534 -30.13 29.52 -14.33
N VAL A 535 -31.27 29.36 -15.01
CA VAL A 535 -32.49 30.12 -14.71
C VAL A 535 -33.07 29.75 -13.35
N LEU A 536 -33.13 28.46 -13.01
CA LEU A 536 -33.60 27.98 -11.71
C LEU A 536 -32.72 28.49 -10.55
N LEU A 537 -31.40 28.44 -10.69
CA LEU A 537 -30.46 28.94 -9.68
C LEU A 537 -30.65 30.45 -9.42
N ARG A 538 -30.93 31.23 -10.46
CA ARG A 538 -31.25 32.65 -10.33
C ARG A 538 -32.58 32.87 -9.59
N LYS A 539 -33.60 32.06 -9.89
CA LYS A 539 -34.91 32.13 -9.20
C LYS A 539 -34.82 31.74 -7.72
N LEU A 540 -33.96 30.79 -7.37
CA LEU A 540 -33.69 30.42 -5.98
C LEU A 540 -32.84 31.46 -5.23
N GLY A 541 -32.30 32.48 -5.91
CA GLY A 541 -31.52 33.54 -5.26
C GLY A 541 -30.08 33.13 -4.92
N VAL A 542 -29.46 32.25 -5.71
CA VAL A 542 -28.04 31.91 -5.54
C VAL A 542 -27.17 33.17 -5.74
N LYS A 543 -26.48 33.60 -4.68
CA LYS A 543 -25.60 34.78 -4.69
C LYS A 543 -24.23 34.52 -5.35
N LEU A 544 -23.77 33.26 -5.33
CA LEU A 544 -22.47 32.88 -5.88
C LEU A 544 -22.47 32.96 -7.42
N ARG A 545 -21.33 33.33 -8.00
CA ARG A 545 -21.17 33.37 -9.46
C ARG A 545 -21.25 31.95 -10.04
N VAL A 546 -22.18 31.76 -10.98
CA VAL A 546 -22.34 30.51 -11.74
C VAL A 546 -21.60 30.62 -13.08
N VAL A 547 -20.76 29.64 -13.39
CA VAL A 547 -19.93 29.60 -14.61
C VAL A 547 -20.05 28.23 -15.26
N VAL A 548 -20.34 28.19 -16.56
CA VAL A 548 -20.26 26.94 -17.32
C VAL A 548 -18.80 26.69 -17.72
N ASN A 549 -18.32 25.48 -17.43
CA ASN A 549 -16.96 25.04 -17.73
C ASN A 549 -16.99 23.70 -18.46
N LEU A 550 -16.83 23.74 -19.78
CA LEU A 550 -16.85 22.54 -20.63
C LEU A 550 -15.72 21.55 -20.32
N GLY A 551 -14.61 22.05 -19.76
CA GLY A 551 -13.47 21.24 -19.31
C GLY A 551 -13.63 20.64 -17.91
N LEU A 552 -14.74 20.88 -17.22
CA LEU A 552 -15.00 20.26 -15.91
C LEU A 552 -15.28 18.77 -16.09
N VAL A 553 -14.36 17.93 -15.63
CA VAL A 553 -14.48 16.47 -15.68
C VAL A 553 -14.39 15.90 -14.25
N TYR A 554 -15.51 15.43 -13.72
CA TYR A 554 -15.61 14.94 -12.34
C TYR A 554 -16.40 13.65 -12.28
N LYS A 555 -15.73 12.55 -11.89
CA LYS A 555 -16.32 11.20 -11.70
C LYS A 555 -17.42 10.90 -12.73
N VAL A 556 -17.13 11.08 -14.02
CA VAL A 556 -18.15 11.05 -15.09
C VAL A 556 -18.83 9.67 -15.14
N GLN A 557 -18.06 8.63 -14.86
CA GLN A 557 -18.55 7.26 -14.70
C GLN A 557 -19.56 7.05 -13.58
N HIS A 558 -19.78 8.03 -12.68
CA HIS A 558 -20.78 7.98 -11.62
C HIS A 558 -21.96 8.92 -11.87
N HIS A 559 -21.88 9.78 -12.88
CA HIS A 559 -22.88 10.82 -13.11
C HIS A 559 -23.61 10.66 -14.45
N SER A 560 -24.88 11.02 -14.48
CA SER A 560 -25.75 11.09 -15.66
C SER A 560 -26.49 12.42 -15.65
N GLY A 561 -25.96 13.44 -16.32
CA GLY A 561 -26.59 14.75 -16.42
C GLY A 561 -25.67 15.88 -15.98
N VAL A 562 -26.21 16.81 -15.19
CA VAL A 562 -25.46 17.95 -14.64
C VAL A 562 -24.39 17.47 -13.65
N ILE A 563 -23.19 18.04 -13.78
CA ILE A 563 -22.11 17.94 -12.80
C ILE A 563 -21.70 19.35 -12.37
N PHE A 564 -21.35 19.50 -11.09
CA PHE A 564 -21.01 20.80 -10.54
C PHE A 564 -19.90 20.73 -9.48
N GLN A 565 -19.16 21.82 -9.34
CA GLN A 565 -18.12 22.00 -8.32
C GLN A 565 -18.11 23.43 -7.77
N PHE A 566 -17.87 23.54 -6.46
CA PHE A 566 -17.67 24.81 -5.77
C PHE A 566 -16.18 25.04 -5.61
N VAL A 567 -15.64 26.01 -6.35
CA VAL A 567 -14.20 26.20 -6.49
C VAL A 567 -13.81 27.65 -6.19
N ALA A 568 -12.83 27.82 -5.31
CA ALA A 568 -12.12 29.06 -5.07
C ALA A 568 -10.67 28.92 -5.53
N PHE A 569 -10.03 30.02 -5.93
CA PHE A 569 -8.62 30.00 -6.31
C PHE A 569 -7.78 30.64 -5.22
N ILE A 570 -7.04 29.81 -4.48
CA ILE A 570 -6.29 30.26 -3.30
C ILE A 570 -4.81 30.34 -3.65
N ARG A 571 -4.16 31.44 -3.25
CA ARG A 571 -2.70 31.56 -3.35
C ARG A 571 -2.05 30.74 -2.24
N LYS A 572 -1.37 29.65 -2.62
CA LYS A 572 -0.51 28.89 -1.72
C LYS A 572 0.95 29.10 -2.14
N ARG A 573 1.73 29.74 -1.27
CA ARG A 573 3.12 30.15 -1.55
C ARG A 573 3.17 31.07 -2.80
N LYS A 574 3.76 30.60 -3.91
CA LYS A 574 3.91 31.32 -5.20
C LYS A 574 2.97 30.84 -6.31
N ARG A 575 2.04 29.91 -6.04
CA ARG A 575 1.12 29.36 -7.05
C ARG A 575 -0.34 29.53 -6.60
N THR A 576 -1.20 29.83 -7.56
CA THR A 576 -2.65 29.83 -7.38
C THR A 576 -3.14 28.41 -7.63
N VAL A 577 -3.79 27.80 -6.63
CA VAL A 577 -4.28 26.42 -6.71
C VAL A 577 -5.80 26.41 -6.54
N PRO A 578 -6.55 25.62 -7.33
CA PRO A 578 -7.98 25.45 -7.11
C PRO A 578 -8.25 24.74 -5.78
N ASP A 579 -9.11 25.33 -4.96
CA ASP A 579 -9.65 24.73 -3.76
C ASP A 579 -11.12 24.38 -3.95
N ILE A 580 -11.40 23.07 -4.03
CA ILE A 580 -12.75 22.53 -4.21
C ILE A 580 -13.35 22.21 -2.84
N VAL A 581 -14.39 22.92 -2.42
CA VAL A 581 -15.06 22.67 -1.12
C VAL A 581 -16.19 21.65 -1.23
N ALA A 582 -16.88 21.63 -2.36
CA ALA A 582 -17.97 20.69 -2.63
C ALA A 582 -18.01 20.31 -4.11
N ALA A 583 -18.44 19.08 -4.40
CA ALA A 583 -18.60 18.57 -5.75
C ALA A 583 -19.79 17.60 -5.83
N GLY A 584 -20.51 17.60 -6.94
CA GLY A 584 -21.70 16.79 -7.08
C GLY A 584 -22.24 16.72 -8.50
N GLY A 585 -23.41 16.12 -8.61
CA GLY A 585 -24.11 15.97 -9.87
C GLY A 585 -25.21 14.92 -9.77
N ARG A 586 -25.92 14.74 -10.89
CA ARG A 586 -26.95 13.71 -11.06
C ARG A 586 -26.32 12.35 -11.33
N TYR A 587 -26.85 11.26 -10.76
CA TYR A 587 -26.23 9.92 -10.78
C TYR A 587 -27.24 8.76 -10.93
N ASP A 588 -28.35 8.99 -11.63
CA ASP A 588 -29.41 8.01 -11.91
C ASP A 588 -28.89 6.63 -12.34
N HIS A 589 -27.88 6.61 -13.23
CA HIS A 589 -27.30 5.35 -13.74
C HIS A 589 -26.64 4.51 -12.63
N LEU A 590 -26.12 5.12 -11.57
CA LEU A 590 -25.40 4.41 -10.52
C LEU A 590 -26.35 3.52 -9.71
N ILE A 591 -27.62 3.93 -9.60
CA ILE A 591 -28.68 3.14 -8.97
C ILE A 591 -29.00 1.91 -9.84
N LEU A 592 -28.96 2.06 -11.17
CA LEU A 592 -29.20 0.96 -12.11
C LEU A 592 -28.17 -0.16 -11.95
N GLU A 593 -26.89 0.18 -11.79
CA GLU A 593 -25.79 -0.78 -11.60
C GLU A 593 -25.95 -1.68 -10.35
N PHE A 594 -26.75 -1.25 -9.37
CA PHE A 594 -26.98 -2.00 -8.14
C PHE A 594 -28.31 -2.76 -8.09
N ARG A 595 -29.12 -2.70 -9.15
CA ARG A 595 -30.37 -3.47 -9.22
C ARG A 595 -30.10 -4.97 -9.32
N GLY A 596 -30.96 -5.74 -8.66
CA GLY A 596 -30.96 -7.19 -8.79
C GLY A 596 -31.46 -7.65 -10.17
N PRO A 597 -31.29 -8.94 -10.50
CA PRO A 597 -31.70 -9.52 -11.78
C PRO A 597 -33.21 -9.43 -12.07
N ALA A 598 -34.04 -9.21 -11.05
CA ALA A 598 -35.46 -8.92 -11.20
C ALA A 598 -35.74 -7.44 -10.85
N PRO A 599 -35.75 -6.52 -11.84
CA PRO A 599 -35.95 -5.10 -11.57
C PRO A 599 -37.40 -4.81 -11.16
N THR A 600 -37.57 -4.22 -9.98
CA THR A 600 -38.87 -3.73 -9.49
C THR A 600 -38.99 -2.22 -9.73
N GLY A 601 -39.90 -1.82 -10.63
CA GLY A 601 -40.32 -0.41 -10.83
C GLY A 601 -39.35 0.51 -11.61
N PRO A 602 -39.76 1.76 -11.88
CA PRO A 602 -38.93 2.76 -12.57
C PRO A 602 -37.68 3.15 -11.76
N ILE A 603 -36.59 3.52 -12.43
CA ILE A 603 -35.34 3.98 -11.77
C ILE A 603 -35.57 5.41 -11.30
N PRO A 604 -35.47 5.73 -10.00
CA PRO A 604 -35.66 7.10 -9.52
C PRO A 604 -34.55 8.02 -10.04
N SER A 605 -34.86 9.31 -10.10
CA SER A 605 -33.90 10.38 -10.35
C SER A 605 -33.13 10.67 -9.06
N ALA A 606 -31.81 10.82 -9.16
CA ALA A 606 -30.93 11.01 -8.02
C ALA A 606 -29.87 12.08 -8.30
N VAL A 607 -29.78 13.06 -7.42
CA VAL A 607 -28.77 14.12 -7.45
C VAL A 607 -28.20 14.32 -6.06
N GLY A 608 -26.92 14.65 -5.98
CA GLY A 608 -26.29 14.89 -4.69
C GLY A 608 -24.90 15.47 -4.79
N ALA A 609 -24.38 15.83 -3.63
CA ALA A 609 -23.09 16.46 -3.48
C ALA A 609 -22.33 15.94 -2.26
N SER A 610 -21.01 15.99 -2.37
CA SER A 610 -20.07 15.71 -1.31
C SER A 610 -19.36 17.00 -0.94
N ILE A 611 -19.38 17.34 0.35
CA ILE A 611 -18.75 18.52 0.94
C ILE A 611 -17.56 18.05 1.78
N ALA A 612 -16.40 18.68 1.60
CA ALA A 612 -15.19 18.40 2.34
C ALA A 612 -15.19 19.15 3.69
N LEU A 613 -15.70 18.51 4.74
CA LEU A 613 -15.87 19.13 6.06
C LEU A 613 -14.53 19.59 6.66
N ASP A 614 -13.48 18.80 6.46
CA ASP A 614 -12.12 19.12 6.94
C ASP A 614 -11.59 20.43 6.33
N LYS A 615 -11.97 20.76 5.09
CA LYS A 615 -11.57 22.02 4.45
C LYS A 615 -12.27 23.22 5.05
N ILE A 616 -13.54 23.07 5.45
CA ILE A 616 -14.30 24.12 6.12
C ILE A 616 -13.69 24.37 7.51
N CYS A 617 -13.41 23.30 8.26
CA CYS A 617 -12.75 23.40 9.57
C CYS A 617 -11.38 24.09 9.46
N ALA A 618 -10.55 23.67 8.48
CA ALA A 618 -9.25 24.29 8.23
C ALA A 618 -9.36 25.76 7.77
N ALA A 619 -10.42 26.12 7.05
CA ALA A 619 -10.66 27.50 6.65
C ALA A 619 -11.02 28.39 7.84
N MET A 620 -11.89 27.90 8.73
CA MET A 620 -12.27 28.63 9.93
C MET A 620 -11.14 28.73 10.95
N ALA A 621 -10.33 27.68 11.10
CA ALA A 621 -9.17 27.70 11.98
C ALA A 621 -8.05 28.65 11.50
N GLY A 622 -8.03 28.97 10.20
CA GLY A 622 -7.06 29.88 9.59
C GLY A 622 -7.49 31.35 9.53
N MET A 623 -8.66 31.71 10.10
CA MET A 623 -9.08 33.11 10.22
C MET A 623 -8.19 33.85 11.23
N GLU A 624 -8.01 35.16 11.04
CA GLU A 624 -7.27 36.00 12.01
C GLU A 624 -7.93 35.96 13.40
N GLU A 625 -9.27 36.02 13.44
CA GLU A 625 -10.07 35.82 14.65
C GLU A 625 -11.01 34.62 14.46
N PRO A 626 -10.61 33.41 14.90
CA PRO A 626 -11.48 32.24 14.80
C PRO A 626 -12.68 32.37 15.77
N PRO A 627 -13.87 31.86 15.40
CA PRO A 627 -15.03 31.93 16.27
C PRO A 627 -14.80 31.14 17.56
N THR A 628 -15.07 31.77 18.70
CA THR A 628 -15.01 31.13 20.01
C THR A 628 -16.27 30.28 20.24
N VAL A 629 -16.12 28.97 20.05
CA VAL A 629 -17.19 27.99 20.30
C VAL A 629 -17.16 27.58 21.76
N SER A 630 -18.21 27.91 22.50
CA SER A 630 -18.34 27.49 23.90
C SER A 630 -18.69 26.01 24.04
N THR A 631 -18.16 25.36 25.08
CA THR A 631 -18.57 24.01 25.50
C THR A 631 -19.86 24.01 26.31
N CYS A 632 -20.06 25.06 27.10
CA CYS A 632 -21.22 25.20 27.97
C CYS A 632 -21.62 26.67 28.13
N ASP A 633 -22.84 26.92 28.55
CA ASP A 633 -23.34 28.26 28.81
C ASP A 633 -22.79 28.80 30.13
N ALA A 634 -22.62 27.93 31.13
CA ALA A 634 -22.16 28.31 32.47
C ALA A 634 -21.13 27.32 33.07
N LEU A 635 -20.12 27.84 33.76
CA LEU A 635 -19.21 27.07 34.61
C LEU A 635 -19.53 27.34 36.09
N VAL A 636 -19.92 26.30 36.82
CA VAL A 636 -20.20 26.34 38.26
C VAL A 636 -18.91 26.05 39.03
N VAL A 637 -18.54 26.96 39.93
CA VAL A 637 -17.31 26.87 40.72
C VAL A 637 -17.62 26.94 42.21
N PRO A 638 -17.32 25.87 42.97
CA PRO A 638 -17.42 25.93 44.42
C PRO A 638 -16.31 26.81 45.01
N VAL A 639 -16.66 27.69 45.94
CA VAL A 639 -15.69 28.48 46.70
C VAL A 639 -15.29 27.69 47.94
N GLY A 640 -14.26 26.85 47.78
CA GLY A 640 -13.75 25.95 48.82
C GLY A 640 -14.50 24.61 48.88
N HIS A 641 -13.86 23.60 49.49
CA HIS A 641 -14.35 22.22 49.48
C HIS A 641 -15.74 22.04 50.14
N SER A 642 -16.08 22.85 51.15
CA SER A 642 -17.39 22.76 51.81
C SER A 642 -18.55 23.08 50.86
N SER A 643 -18.32 23.97 49.88
CA SER A 643 -19.35 24.44 48.96
C SER A 643 -19.63 23.48 47.80
N MET A 644 -18.90 22.36 47.69
CA MET A 644 -19.02 21.40 46.59
C MET A 644 -20.42 20.77 46.53
N SER A 645 -20.98 20.35 47.68
CA SER A 645 -22.31 19.75 47.74
C SER A 645 -23.40 20.70 47.22
N ARG A 646 -23.28 21.99 47.52
CA ARG A 646 -24.21 23.00 47.03
C ARG A 646 -23.98 23.30 45.55
N ALA A 647 -22.73 23.34 45.08
CA ALA A 647 -22.42 23.49 43.67
C ALA A 647 -22.99 22.34 42.81
N ILE A 648 -22.98 21.11 43.34
CA ILE A 648 -23.62 19.94 42.71
C ILE A 648 -25.14 20.16 42.57
N ASN A 649 -25.82 20.66 43.60
CA ASN A 649 -27.24 20.97 43.53
C ASN A 649 -27.54 22.06 42.50
N VAL A 650 -26.70 23.10 42.44
CA VAL A 650 -26.84 24.20 41.47
C VAL A 650 -26.65 23.69 40.04
N VAL A 651 -25.60 22.92 39.74
CA VAL A 651 -25.35 22.40 38.39
C VAL A 651 -26.43 21.39 37.98
N GLN A 652 -26.89 20.54 38.90
CA GLN A 652 -28.02 19.63 38.67
C GLN A 652 -29.29 20.38 38.29
N LYS A 653 -29.58 21.51 38.97
CA LYS A 653 -30.71 22.36 38.64
C LYS A 653 -30.58 22.91 37.21
N LEU A 654 -29.41 23.43 36.83
CA LEU A 654 -29.15 23.91 35.47
C LEU A 654 -29.38 22.81 34.42
N TRP A 655 -28.82 21.62 34.63
CA TRP A 655 -29.01 20.47 33.73
C TRP A 655 -30.47 20.05 33.62
N SER A 656 -31.21 19.98 34.74
CA SER A 656 -32.62 19.61 34.74
C SER A 656 -33.51 20.56 33.95
N THR A 657 -33.06 21.81 33.76
CA THR A 657 -33.73 22.84 32.97
C THR A 657 -33.21 22.95 31.53
N GLY A 658 -32.28 22.09 31.12
CA GLY A 658 -31.71 22.07 29.77
C GLY A 658 -30.65 23.13 29.49
N VAL A 659 -30.13 23.82 30.53
CA VAL A 659 -29.01 24.75 30.40
C VAL A 659 -27.71 23.94 30.34
N SER A 660 -26.85 24.21 29.35
CA SER A 660 -25.54 23.56 29.27
C SER A 660 -24.63 24.14 30.34
N ALA A 661 -24.25 23.34 31.33
CA ALA A 661 -23.39 23.77 32.42
C ALA A 661 -22.29 22.75 32.71
N ASP A 662 -21.16 23.22 33.22
CA ASP A 662 -20.05 22.38 33.70
C ASP A 662 -19.71 22.74 35.15
N ILE A 663 -19.00 21.86 35.85
CA ILE A 663 -18.57 22.07 37.24
C ILE A 663 -17.05 21.94 37.36
N ALA A 664 -16.42 22.89 38.05
CA ALA A 664 -14.99 22.80 38.33
C ALA A 664 -14.71 21.74 39.42
N TYR A 665 -14.00 20.67 39.04
CA TYR A 665 -13.60 19.59 39.95
C TYR A 665 -12.50 20.01 40.93
N ASP A 666 -11.55 20.81 40.43
CA ASP A 666 -10.39 21.23 41.20
C ASP A 666 -10.66 22.57 41.89
N VAL A 667 -10.93 22.50 43.18
CA VAL A 667 -11.23 23.66 44.04
C VAL A 667 -9.97 24.44 44.42
N SER A 668 -8.77 23.92 44.12
CA SER A 668 -7.50 24.58 44.38
C SER A 668 -7.15 25.65 43.35
N GLN A 669 -7.80 25.63 42.18
CA GLN A 669 -7.55 26.61 41.13
C GLN A 669 -7.99 28.01 41.55
N SER A 670 -7.15 28.99 41.24
CA SER A 670 -7.48 30.39 41.51
C SER A 670 -8.68 30.83 40.66
N GLN A 671 -9.47 31.76 41.19
CA GLN A 671 -10.59 32.32 40.45
C GLN A 671 -10.12 33.00 39.15
N GLU A 672 -8.94 33.62 39.13
CA GLU A 672 -8.37 34.24 37.93
C GLU A 672 -8.06 33.21 36.85
N THR A 673 -7.51 32.05 37.23
CA THR A 673 -7.24 30.94 36.29
C THR A 673 -8.54 30.41 35.68
N LEU A 674 -9.59 30.25 36.49
CA LEU A 674 -10.90 29.79 36.03
C LEU A 674 -11.63 30.85 35.17
N LEU A 675 -11.45 32.13 35.48
CA LEU A 675 -11.96 33.24 34.66
C LEU A 675 -11.28 33.25 33.28
N GLU A 676 -9.95 33.11 33.24
CA GLU A 676 -9.20 33.04 31.99
C GLU A 676 -9.58 31.78 31.19
N HIS A 677 -9.77 30.65 31.86
CA HIS A 677 -10.30 29.43 31.23
C HIS A 677 -11.67 29.67 30.61
N CYS A 678 -12.61 30.32 31.31
CA CYS A 678 -13.92 30.67 30.75
C CYS A 678 -13.79 31.58 29.52
N ARG A 679 -12.90 32.58 29.57
CA ARG A 679 -12.66 33.50 28.46
C ARG A 679 -12.12 32.78 27.22
N LEU A 680 -11.08 31.95 27.39
CA LEU A 680 -10.49 31.16 26.30
C LEU A 680 -11.44 30.09 25.77
N ALA A 681 -12.25 29.50 26.65
CA ALA A 681 -13.24 28.49 26.28
C ALA A 681 -14.53 29.08 25.69
N GLY A 682 -14.73 30.40 25.73
CA GLY A 682 -15.92 31.09 25.24
C GLY A 682 -17.16 30.96 26.15
N ILE A 683 -16.99 30.54 27.40
CA ILE A 683 -18.07 30.31 28.37
C ILE A 683 -18.64 31.66 28.82
N MET A 684 -19.97 31.80 28.75
CA MET A 684 -20.63 33.09 28.98
C MET A 684 -20.75 33.48 30.45
N CYS A 685 -20.92 32.49 31.34
CA CYS A 685 -21.22 32.72 32.74
C CYS A 685 -20.31 31.88 33.65
N LEU A 686 -19.72 32.50 34.66
CA LEU A 686 -19.07 31.83 35.78
C LEU A 686 -19.96 31.98 37.02
N VAL A 687 -20.43 30.87 37.58
CA VAL A 687 -21.31 30.82 38.76
C VAL A 687 -20.50 30.40 39.97
N LEU A 688 -20.19 31.35 40.84
CA LEU A 688 -19.48 31.12 42.10
C LEU A 688 -20.48 30.74 43.20
N VAL A 689 -20.28 29.56 43.79
CA VAL A 689 -21.15 29.02 44.84
C VAL A 689 -20.38 28.98 46.17
N SER A 690 -20.87 29.70 47.18
CA SER A 690 -20.26 29.74 48.51
C SER A 690 -21.29 29.53 49.60
N ASP A 691 -21.04 28.62 50.55
CA ASP A 691 -21.91 28.36 51.70
C ASP A 691 -22.19 29.61 52.55
N LYS A 692 -21.29 30.60 52.53
CA LYS A 692 -21.43 31.87 53.26
C LYS A 692 -22.52 32.78 52.71
N GLU A 693 -22.98 32.58 51.47
CA GLU A 693 -23.88 33.50 50.78
C GLU A 693 -25.37 33.15 50.87
N GLY A 694 -25.75 32.13 51.64
CA GLY A 694 -27.15 31.74 51.84
C GLY A 694 -27.78 31.16 50.57
N ASN A 695 -28.98 31.61 50.15
CA ASN A 695 -29.64 31.16 48.91
C ASN A 695 -29.24 31.96 47.65
N TYR A 696 -28.13 32.70 47.73
CA TYR A 696 -27.63 33.51 46.61
C TYR A 696 -26.35 32.92 46.03
N VAL A 697 -26.18 33.10 44.73
CA VAL A 697 -24.96 32.79 43.99
C VAL A 697 -24.43 34.04 43.31
N LYS A 698 -23.11 34.11 43.13
CA LYS A 698 -22.46 35.18 42.38
C LYS A 698 -22.26 34.73 40.94
N VAL A 699 -22.82 35.48 39.99
CA VAL A 699 -22.67 35.20 38.58
C VAL A 699 -21.82 36.29 37.95
N LYS A 700 -20.67 35.90 37.39
CA LYS A 700 -19.83 36.74 36.55
C LYS A 700 -20.16 36.44 35.09
N SER A 701 -20.68 37.42 34.37
CA SER A 701 -21.01 37.31 32.94
C SER A 701 -19.98 38.03 32.08
N PHE A 702 -19.66 37.44 30.92
CA PHE A 702 -18.71 37.99 29.95
C PHE A 702 -19.42 38.42 28.67
N GLU A 703 -19.36 39.71 28.34
CA GLU A 703 -19.82 40.27 27.07
C GLU A 703 -18.65 41.01 26.40
N LYS A 704 -18.01 40.36 25.42
CA LYS A 704 -16.78 40.88 24.79
C LYS A 704 -15.73 41.20 25.88
N ASP A 705 -15.24 42.44 25.94
CA ASP A 705 -14.28 42.92 26.95
C ASP A 705 -14.92 43.42 28.26
N ARG A 706 -16.26 43.38 28.39
CA ARG A 706 -16.97 43.83 29.60
C ARG A 706 -17.31 42.66 30.50
N GLN A 707 -16.80 42.73 31.73
CA GLN A 707 -17.16 41.83 32.81
C GLN A 707 -18.22 42.48 33.70
N SER A 708 -19.29 41.75 34.00
CA SER A 708 -20.30 42.17 34.99
C SER A 708 -20.49 41.09 36.05
N GLU A 709 -20.55 41.49 37.31
CA GLU A 709 -20.82 40.60 38.44
C GLU A 709 -22.17 40.97 39.06
N LYS A 710 -23.04 39.97 39.22
CA LYS A 710 -24.34 40.14 39.86
C LYS A 710 -24.55 39.05 40.91
N ARG A 711 -25.16 39.43 42.02
CA ARG A 711 -25.64 38.50 43.05
C ARG A 711 -27.08 38.12 42.71
N ILE A 712 -27.33 36.82 42.52
CA ILE A 712 -28.59 36.30 41.97
C ILE A 712 -29.15 35.24 42.93
N PRO A 713 -30.46 35.27 43.24
CA PRO A 713 -31.11 34.17 43.95
C PRO A 713 -31.01 32.86 43.16
N GLU A 714 -30.81 31.72 43.84
CA GLU A 714 -30.80 30.42 43.17
C GLU A 714 -32.11 30.08 42.43
N SER A 715 -33.24 30.67 42.83
CA SER A 715 -34.51 30.55 42.12
C SER A 715 -34.45 31.11 40.70
N ASP A 716 -33.75 32.24 40.52
CA ASP A 716 -33.78 33.06 39.31
C ASP A 716 -32.54 32.82 38.41
N LEU A 717 -31.61 32.00 38.88
CA LEU A 717 -30.35 31.71 38.19
C LEU A 717 -30.56 31.16 36.78
N VAL A 718 -31.53 30.24 36.61
CA VAL A 718 -31.85 29.63 35.32
C VAL A 718 -32.32 30.69 34.33
N ASP A 719 -33.30 31.50 34.74
CA ASP A 719 -33.87 32.56 33.90
C ASP A 719 -32.80 33.59 33.51
N HIS A 720 -31.91 33.93 34.44
CA HIS A 720 -30.81 34.84 34.18
C HIS A 720 -29.84 34.32 33.11
N ILE A 721 -29.40 33.06 33.22
CA ILE A 721 -28.47 32.46 32.25
C ILE A 721 -29.15 32.33 30.88
N VAL A 722 -30.40 31.86 30.83
CA VAL A 722 -31.17 31.74 29.58
C VAL A 722 -31.36 33.10 28.90
N GLN A 723 -31.68 34.14 29.67
CA GLN A 723 -31.83 35.49 29.13
C GLN A 723 -30.51 35.99 28.53
N LYS A 724 -29.39 35.77 29.22
CA LYS A 724 -28.05 36.17 28.74
C LYS A 724 -27.65 35.42 27.47
N CYS A 725 -27.89 34.11 27.41
CA CYS A 725 -27.62 33.32 26.19
C CYS A 725 -28.46 33.80 25.00
N ARG A 726 -29.75 34.13 25.20
CA ARG A 726 -30.62 34.64 24.12
C ARG A 726 -30.11 35.95 23.51
N THR A 727 -29.66 36.91 24.32
CA THR A 727 -29.09 38.17 23.83
C THR A 727 -27.89 37.97 22.90
N LYS A 728 -26.99 37.02 23.20
CA LYS A 728 -25.85 36.69 22.34
C LYS A 728 -26.28 36.15 20.97
N PHE A 729 -27.29 35.27 20.94
CA PHE A 729 -27.83 34.72 19.68
C PHE A 729 -28.50 35.79 18.79
N PHE A 730 -29.09 36.84 19.37
CA PHE A 730 -29.67 37.95 18.61
C PHE A 730 -28.61 38.92 18.08
N ASP A 731 -27.58 39.23 18.87
CA ASP A 731 -26.48 40.12 18.43
C ASP A 731 -25.62 39.50 17.31
N GLU A 732 -25.37 38.18 17.35
CA GLU A 732 -24.67 37.48 16.25
C GLU A 732 -25.46 37.48 14.93
N ARG A 733 -26.80 37.57 14.97
CA ARG A 733 -27.62 37.72 13.76
C ARG A 733 -27.66 39.16 13.23
N ASN A 734 -27.80 40.15 14.11
CA ASN A 734 -27.94 41.56 13.70
C ASN A 734 -26.66 42.16 13.11
N ILE A 735 -25.48 41.74 13.56
CA ILE A 735 -24.20 42.20 12.96
C ILE A 735 -24.09 41.78 11.49
N ARG A 736 -24.75 40.67 11.09
CA ARG A 736 -24.73 40.15 9.71
C ARG A 736 -25.64 40.90 8.75
N GLU A 737 -26.71 41.54 9.25
CA GLU A 737 -27.63 42.32 8.38
C GLU A 737 -27.12 43.75 8.13
N ILE A 738 -26.30 44.31 9.03
CA ILE A 738 -25.78 45.68 8.91
C ILE A 738 -24.58 45.75 7.94
N SER A 739 -23.81 44.67 7.79
CA SER A 739 -22.69 44.62 6.83
C SER A 739 -23.13 44.69 5.36
N ASP A 740 -24.36 44.26 5.05
CA ASP A 740 -24.92 44.31 3.69
C ASP A 740 -25.33 45.73 3.24
N SER A 741 -25.40 46.72 4.16
CA SER A 741 -25.84 48.09 3.83
C SER A 741 -24.71 49.12 3.62
N MET A 742 -23.46 48.76 3.88
CA MET A 742 -22.31 49.68 3.90
C MET A 742 -21.21 49.27 2.91
N THR A 743 -21.55 49.08 1.63
CA THR A 743 -20.54 48.99 0.54
C THR A 743 -20.97 49.75 -0.70
N LEU A 744 -21.10 51.08 -0.58
CA LEU A 744 -21.22 51.98 -1.72
C LEU A 744 -20.55 53.32 -1.35
N GLN A 745 -19.24 53.42 -1.60
CA GLN A 745 -18.54 54.57 -2.19
C GLN A 745 -17.02 54.41 -2.02
N ASN A 746 -16.34 54.15 -3.14
CA ASN A 746 -14.93 54.50 -3.32
C ASN A 746 -14.82 56.04 -3.43
N PRO A 747 -13.74 56.65 -2.93
CA PRO A 747 -12.75 57.12 -3.91
C PRO A 747 -11.27 57.01 -3.48
N LYS A 748 -10.47 56.56 -4.45
CA LYS A 748 -9.16 57.09 -4.89
C LYS A 748 -8.13 57.58 -3.85
N GLY A 749 -7.07 56.78 -3.73
CA GLY A 749 -5.66 57.15 -3.93
C GLY A 749 -5.10 58.41 -3.25
N SER A 750 -4.19 58.21 -2.30
CA SER A 750 -3.05 59.11 -2.09
C SER A 750 -1.84 58.32 -1.55
N GLN A 751 -0.68 58.56 -2.18
CA GLN A 751 0.63 58.23 -1.65
C GLN A 751 0.97 59.21 -0.52
N LEU A 752 1.51 58.71 0.59
CA LEU A 752 2.37 59.49 1.50
C LEU A 752 3.43 58.57 2.11
N ASN A 753 4.69 58.97 1.93
CA ASN A 753 5.86 58.45 2.62
C ASN A 753 5.84 58.88 4.10
N SER A 754 6.26 58.01 5.03
CA SER A 754 7.46 58.21 5.86
C SER A 754 7.62 57.14 6.96
N THR A 755 8.88 56.68 7.09
CA THR A 755 9.60 56.39 8.34
C THR A 755 8.98 55.53 9.46
N GLY A 756 9.51 54.31 9.57
CA GLY A 756 10.14 53.75 10.76
C GLY A 756 9.41 53.89 12.11
N CYS A 757 8.72 52.80 12.51
CA CYS A 757 8.66 52.40 13.91
C CYS A 757 8.52 50.87 13.96
N LEU A 758 9.37 50.23 14.77
CA LEU A 758 9.42 48.79 14.99
C LEU A 758 8.13 48.31 15.68
N GLU A 759 7.37 47.44 15.03
CA GLU A 759 6.36 46.62 15.70
C GLU A 759 7.03 45.35 16.28
N GLN A 760 6.97 45.23 17.60
CA GLN A 760 7.25 44.00 18.34
C GLN A 760 6.12 43.00 18.06
N HIS A 761 6.40 42.00 17.22
CA HIS A 761 5.57 40.80 17.14
C HIS A 761 5.83 39.89 18.34
N GLY A 762 4.73 39.45 18.95
CA GLY A 762 4.69 38.46 20.02
C GLY A 762 5.38 37.15 19.63
N SER A 763 6.14 36.65 20.61
CA SER A 763 6.95 35.44 20.59
C SER A 763 6.15 34.19 20.24
N SER A 764 6.32 33.68 19.01
CA SER A 764 6.33 32.22 18.78
C SER A 764 7.76 31.76 19.02
N GLY A 765 7.97 30.85 19.97
CA GLY A 765 9.30 30.40 20.38
C GLY A 765 10.13 29.93 19.19
N ASN A 766 11.09 30.75 18.76
CA ASN A 766 12.13 30.34 17.84
C ASN A 766 12.97 29.29 18.56
N THR A 767 12.99 28.07 18.02
CA THR A 767 14.09 27.13 18.29
C THR A 767 15.38 27.81 17.84
N ASN A 768 16.30 28.10 18.76
CA ASN A 768 17.64 28.58 18.41
C ASN A 768 18.42 27.43 17.76
N MET A 769 18.20 27.22 16.47
CA MET A 769 18.95 26.27 15.64
C MET A 769 20.12 27.01 14.98
N ASN A 770 21.31 26.83 15.54
CA ASN A 770 22.53 27.35 14.97
C ASN A 770 23.01 26.40 13.86
N VAL A 771 23.14 26.93 12.64
CA VAL A 771 23.59 26.14 11.47
C VAL A 771 25.02 26.52 11.13
N TYR A 772 25.93 25.56 11.23
CA TYR A 772 27.34 25.68 10.91
C TYR A 772 27.63 25.00 9.57
N VAL A 773 27.98 25.79 8.55
CA VAL A 773 28.26 25.28 7.20
C VAL A 773 29.77 25.04 7.02
N ILE A 774 30.18 23.78 6.97
CA ILE A 774 31.56 23.37 6.63
C ILE A 774 31.60 22.92 5.17
N SER A 775 32.37 23.64 4.35
CA SER A 775 32.50 23.38 2.91
C SER A 775 33.96 23.11 2.55
N PRO A 776 34.23 22.22 1.57
CA PRO A 776 35.59 21.90 1.14
C PRO A 776 36.27 23.08 0.41
N GLU A 777 35.50 24.03 -0.10
CA GLU A 777 35.95 25.24 -0.80
C GLU A 777 35.28 26.49 -0.19
N LYS A 778 35.88 27.68 -0.37
CA LYS A 778 35.30 28.94 0.16
C LYS A 778 33.98 29.28 -0.56
N VAL A 779 32.86 29.04 0.11
CA VAL A 779 31.51 29.42 -0.35
C VAL A 779 31.23 30.91 -0.08
N SER A 780 30.56 31.59 -1.02
CA SER A 780 30.14 32.99 -0.87
C SER A 780 29.11 33.17 0.25
N ALA A 781 29.10 34.35 0.87
CA ALA A 781 28.18 34.66 1.99
C ALA A 781 26.69 34.53 1.62
N SER A 782 26.33 34.84 0.37
CA SER A 782 24.95 34.69 -0.14
C SER A 782 24.54 33.22 -0.27
N THR A 783 25.45 32.37 -0.74
CA THR A 783 25.20 30.92 -0.89
C THR A 783 25.14 30.23 0.47
N ARG A 784 26.01 30.64 1.42
CA ARG A 784 25.96 30.14 2.81
C ARG A 784 24.62 30.46 3.48
N ARG A 785 24.15 31.71 3.40
CA ARG A 785 22.82 32.11 3.91
C ARG A 785 21.69 31.30 3.28
N ARG A 786 21.77 31.02 1.97
CA ARG A 786 20.79 30.19 1.28
C ARG A 786 20.73 28.77 1.84
N TYR A 787 21.88 28.14 2.10
CA TYR A 787 21.93 26.83 2.74
C TYR A 787 21.38 26.88 4.17
N GLU A 788 21.77 27.86 4.97
CA GLU A 788 21.26 28.05 6.34
C GLU A 788 19.72 28.16 6.36
N THR A 789 19.13 29.02 5.51
CA THR A 789 17.67 29.19 5.43
C THR A 789 16.97 27.92 4.94
N GLN A 790 17.55 27.20 3.98
CA GLN A 790 17.00 25.94 3.47
C GLN A 790 16.99 24.87 4.57
N ILE A 791 18.09 24.75 5.31
CA ILE A 791 18.27 23.76 6.37
C ILE A 791 17.34 24.06 7.55
N GLN A 792 17.23 25.32 7.98
CA GLN A 792 16.30 25.74 9.02
C GLN A 792 14.85 25.43 8.65
N SER A 793 14.45 25.70 7.39
CA SER A 793 13.10 25.34 6.92
C SER A 793 12.85 23.83 6.90
N ARG A 794 13.87 23.02 6.60
CA ARG A 794 13.76 21.55 6.57
C ARG A 794 13.71 20.93 7.97
N LEU A 795 14.49 21.47 8.90
CA LEU A 795 14.62 20.95 10.26
C LEU A 795 13.65 21.59 11.26
N GLN A 796 12.79 22.53 10.82
CA GLN A 796 11.76 23.17 11.64
C GLN A 796 10.83 22.15 12.34
N ASN A 797 10.54 21.02 11.70
CA ASN A 797 9.75 19.94 12.28
C ASN A 797 10.55 19.06 13.26
N LEU A 798 11.89 19.05 13.15
CA LEU A 798 12.75 18.34 14.10
C LEU A 798 12.82 19.08 15.43
N GLY A 799 12.98 20.42 15.37
CA GLY A 799 13.04 21.28 16.54
C GLY A 799 11.78 21.22 17.41
N SER A 800 10.59 21.09 16.80
CA SER A 800 9.33 20.94 17.54
C SER A 800 9.16 19.57 18.22
N ASN A 801 9.77 18.51 17.69
CA ASN A 801 9.71 17.16 18.29
C ASN A 801 10.73 16.97 19.43
N LEU A 802 11.81 17.75 19.45
CA LEU A 802 12.90 17.65 20.44
C LEU A 802 12.74 18.62 21.63
N GLN A 803 11.71 19.47 21.64
CA GLN A 803 11.42 20.49 22.67
C GLN A 803 11.39 19.97 24.12
N ASN A 804 11.29 18.66 24.32
CA ASN A 804 11.27 18.08 25.68
C ASN A 804 12.66 17.82 26.27
N LYS A 805 13.76 17.93 25.52
CA LYS A 805 15.13 17.76 26.05
C LYS A 805 16.14 18.67 25.33
N SER A 806 16.61 19.70 26.05
CA SER A 806 17.70 20.65 25.73
C SER A 806 17.40 21.80 24.76
N ASN A 807 17.86 23.00 25.13
CA ASN A 807 17.60 24.27 24.44
C ASN A 807 18.59 24.60 23.29
N ASP A 808 19.58 23.76 23.02
CA ASP A 808 20.61 24.04 22.00
C ASP A 808 20.74 22.86 21.03
N ILE A 809 20.10 22.98 19.85
CA ILE A 809 20.30 22.03 18.74
C ILE A 809 21.32 22.63 17.79
N GLU A 810 22.48 21.99 17.70
CA GLU A 810 23.58 22.41 16.83
C GLU A 810 23.56 21.62 15.52
N VAL A 811 23.50 22.32 14.39
CA VAL A 811 23.40 21.68 13.06
C VAL A 811 24.70 21.89 12.29
N LEU A 812 25.39 20.80 11.98
CA LEU A 812 26.59 20.79 11.14
C LEU A 812 26.24 20.42 9.70
N ALA A 813 26.28 21.40 8.81
CA ALA A 813 25.94 21.26 7.40
C ALA A 813 27.19 20.99 6.55
N VAL A 814 27.22 19.86 5.84
CA VAL A 814 28.41 19.33 5.13
C VAL A 814 28.10 18.92 3.68
N ASP A 815 29.11 18.98 2.81
CA ASP A 815 29.09 18.49 1.43
C ASP A 815 29.57 17.03 1.36
N LEU A 816 28.80 16.13 1.99
CA LEU A 816 29.06 14.70 1.95
C LEU A 816 27.84 13.95 1.42
N PRO A 817 28.00 12.91 0.59
CA PRO A 817 26.89 12.08 0.18
C PRO A 817 26.36 11.27 1.38
N LYS A 818 25.08 10.87 1.31
CA LYS A 818 24.37 10.11 2.35
C LYS A 818 25.16 8.88 2.83
N GLU A 819 25.77 8.13 1.91
CA GLU A 819 26.54 6.92 2.22
C GLU A 819 27.75 7.22 3.12
N THR A 820 28.42 8.35 2.90
CA THR A 820 29.55 8.79 3.73
C THR A 820 29.06 9.32 5.08
N LEU A 821 27.92 10.02 5.11
CA LEU A 821 27.34 10.60 6.32
C LEU A 821 26.91 9.52 7.33
N ILE A 822 26.44 8.36 6.86
CA ILE A 822 26.08 7.22 7.72
C ILE A 822 27.28 6.68 8.51
N ASN A 823 28.50 6.73 7.94
CA ASN A 823 29.69 6.23 8.62
C ASN A 823 30.06 7.04 9.87
N PHE A 824 29.60 8.30 10.00
CA PHE A 824 29.82 9.11 11.20
C PHE A 824 29.05 8.58 12.43
N LEU A 825 28.13 7.63 12.27
CA LEU A 825 27.47 6.95 13.38
C LEU A 825 28.39 5.99 14.14
N SER A 826 29.56 5.64 13.58
CA SER A 826 30.55 4.81 14.27
C SER A 826 31.46 5.62 15.20
N LEU A 827 31.19 6.91 15.40
CA LEU A 827 31.91 7.75 16.35
C LEU A 827 31.42 7.48 17.77
N GLU A 828 32.36 7.29 18.69
CA GLU A 828 32.10 7.06 20.11
C GLU A 828 32.35 8.34 20.91
N PHE A 829 31.42 8.72 21.78
CA PHE A 829 31.46 10.00 22.51
C PHE A 829 31.69 9.86 24.03
N GLU A 830 31.98 8.65 24.53
CA GLU A 830 32.11 8.37 25.97
C GLU A 830 33.38 8.97 26.60
N SER A 831 34.49 9.00 25.87
CA SER A 831 35.75 9.62 26.30
C SER A 831 36.55 10.22 25.14
N GLU A 832 37.45 11.17 25.43
CA GLU A 832 38.32 11.78 24.42
C GLU A 832 39.22 10.75 23.72
N GLU A 833 39.68 9.72 24.44
CA GLU A 833 40.51 8.65 23.89
C GLU A 833 39.72 7.74 22.93
N GLN A 834 38.47 7.36 23.29
CA GLN A 834 37.58 6.58 22.42
C GLN A 834 37.14 7.38 21.18
N PHE A 835 36.84 8.67 21.35
CA PHE A 835 36.53 9.55 20.22
C PHE A 835 37.72 9.63 19.24
N ASN A 836 38.93 9.87 19.73
CA ASN A 836 40.11 9.94 18.89
C ASN A 836 40.41 8.60 18.18
N SER A 837 40.18 7.46 18.84
CA SER A 837 40.33 6.12 18.25
C SER A 837 39.29 5.84 17.15
N SER A 838 38.02 6.19 17.40
CA SER A 838 36.93 6.02 16.41
C SER A 838 37.09 6.95 15.20
N VAL A 839 37.57 8.19 15.40
CA VAL A 839 37.94 9.11 14.31
C VAL A 839 39.08 8.54 13.46
N LYS A 840 40.12 7.98 14.08
CA LYS A 840 41.25 7.36 13.35
C LYS A 840 40.78 6.19 12.48
N THR A 841 39.85 5.38 13.00
CA THR A 841 39.24 4.27 12.26
C THR A 841 38.37 4.78 11.10
N LEU A 842 37.56 5.82 11.32
CA LEU A 842 36.72 6.45 10.29
C LEU A 842 37.57 7.04 9.15
N LEU A 843 38.61 7.80 9.48
CA LEU A 843 39.50 8.45 8.51
C LEU A 843 40.36 7.45 7.70
N SER A 844 40.57 6.23 8.22
CA SER A 844 41.27 5.17 7.49
C SER A 844 40.43 4.54 6.36
N ARG A 845 39.10 4.62 6.46
CA ARG A 845 38.14 3.99 5.53
C ARG A 845 37.62 4.91 4.44
N LEU A 846 37.87 6.22 4.52
CA LEU A 846 37.24 7.23 3.67
C LEU A 846 38.24 8.16 2.96
N PRO A 847 37.99 8.54 1.69
CA PRO A 847 38.81 9.50 0.96
C PRO A 847 38.61 10.95 1.49
N LYS A 848 39.55 11.85 1.21
CA LYS A 848 39.54 13.29 1.62
C LYS A 848 39.70 13.56 3.13
N GLN A 849 40.72 12.97 3.75
CA GLN A 849 41.00 13.05 5.19
C GLN A 849 41.04 14.47 5.77
N ARG A 850 41.50 15.51 5.04
CA ARG A 850 41.55 16.89 5.57
C ARG A 850 40.17 17.49 5.84
N TYR A 851 39.22 17.29 4.92
CA TYR A 851 37.85 17.81 5.06
C TYR A 851 37.07 17.03 6.12
N LEU A 852 37.21 15.70 6.12
CA LEU A 852 36.62 14.85 7.15
C LEU A 852 37.18 15.18 8.55
N LYS A 853 38.47 15.49 8.65
CA LYS A 853 39.09 15.93 9.90
C LYS A 853 38.45 17.23 10.40
N SER A 854 38.25 18.25 9.56
CA SER A 854 37.56 19.49 9.99
C SER A 854 36.14 19.26 10.49
N ILE A 855 35.43 18.27 9.92
CA ILE A 855 34.08 17.89 10.39
C ILE A 855 34.19 17.21 11.76
N CYS A 856 35.15 16.31 11.94
CA CYS A 856 35.39 15.64 13.22
C CYS A 856 35.83 16.62 14.31
N ASP A 857 36.66 17.62 13.99
CA ASP A 857 37.12 18.66 14.91
C ASP A 857 35.92 19.51 15.42
N GLU A 858 34.96 19.82 14.55
CA GLU A 858 33.76 20.56 14.96
C GLU A 858 32.77 19.69 15.73
N ILE A 859 32.63 18.40 15.38
CA ILE A 859 31.86 17.43 16.17
C ILE A 859 32.48 17.27 17.56
N TYR A 860 33.81 17.22 17.67
CA TYR A 860 34.54 17.19 18.95
C TYR A 860 34.23 18.44 19.78
N ASN A 861 34.28 19.62 19.16
CA ASN A 861 33.92 20.88 19.82
C ASN A 861 32.48 20.86 20.37
N PHE A 862 31.51 20.37 19.60
CA PHE A 862 30.12 20.31 20.07
C PHE A 862 29.87 19.22 21.13
N LYS A 863 30.37 18.00 20.93
CA LYS A 863 30.07 16.86 21.82
C LYS A 863 30.96 16.77 23.05
N ILE A 864 32.27 17.01 22.91
CA ILE A 864 33.24 16.84 24.01
C ILE A 864 33.48 18.19 24.73
N THR A 865 33.78 19.27 24.00
CA THR A 865 34.09 20.57 24.60
C THR A 865 32.84 21.29 25.14
N LYS A 866 31.81 21.45 24.30
CA LYS A 866 30.57 22.18 24.65
C LYS A 866 29.47 21.30 25.26
N ARG A 867 29.60 19.97 25.19
CA ARG A 867 28.63 18.97 25.71
C ARG A 867 27.19 19.21 25.25
N VAL A 868 27.02 19.51 23.97
CA VAL A 868 25.71 19.72 23.35
C VAL A 868 24.96 18.39 23.25
N ALA A 869 23.75 18.36 23.80
CA ALA A 869 22.94 17.15 23.87
C ALA A 869 22.52 16.64 22.48
N VAL A 870 22.24 17.53 21.53
CA VAL A 870 21.80 17.15 20.17
C VAL A 870 22.67 17.84 19.13
N VAL A 871 23.43 17.04 18.37
CA VAL A 871 24.16 17.52 17.19
C VAL A 871 23.57 16.86 15.94
N VAL A 872 23.15 17.66 14.97
CA VAL A 872 22.58 17.19 13.71
C VAL A 872 23.61 17.32 12.60
N LEU A 873 24.01 16.20 12.00
CA LEU A 873 24.88 16.21 10.82
C LEU A 873 24.00 16.19 9.57
N TYR A 874 24.05 17.26 8.78
CA TYR A 874 23.18 17.51 7.62
C TYR A 874 23.97 17.53 6.31
N SER A 875 23.59 16.70 5.34
CA SER A 875 24.08 16.78 3.97
C SER A 875 23.23 17.75 3.15
N TYR A 876 23.83 18.88 2.74
CA TYR A 876 23.17 19.80 1.81
C TYR A 876 23.27 19.34 0.35
N LYS A 877 23.93 18.20 0.08
CA LYS A 877 24.00 17.57 -1.23
C LYS A 877 22.79 16.68 -1.50
N ASP A 878 22.41 15.86 -0.52
CA ASP A 878 21.36 14.85 -0.66
C ASP A 878 20.10 15.16 0.16
N ASP A 879 20.01 16.34 0.79
CA ASP A 879 18.88 16.77 1.65
C ASP A 879 18.59 15.75 2.78
N TYR A 880 19.66 15.14 3.32
CA TYR A 880 19.61 14.04 4.28
C TYR A 880 20.34 14.41 5.57
N TYR A 881 19.81 14.00 6.73
CA TYR A 881 20.44 14.27 8.02
C TYR A 881 20.46 13.04 8.94
N LYS A 882 21.38 13.06 9.90
CA LYS A 882 21.42 12.15 11.04
C LYS A 882 21.65 12.91 12.33
N ILE A 883 21.12 12.37 13.41
CA ILE A 883 21.30 12.90 14.76
C ILE A 883 22.41 12.10 15.42
N LEU A 884 23.42 12.81 15.93
CA LEU A 884 24.45 12.29 16.81
C LEU A 884 23.98 12.59 18.24
N LEU A 885 23.51 11.54 18.95
CA LEU A 885 23.08 11.62 20.34
C LEU A 885 24.26 11.52 21.29
#